data_AF-A0A0M8YFU6-F1
#
_entry.id   AF-A0A0M8YFU6-F1
#
_cell.length_a   1.000
_cell.length_b   1.000
_cell.length_c   1.000
_cell.angle_alpha   90.00
_cell.angle_beta   90.00
_cell.angle_gamma   90.00
#
_symmetry.space_group_name_H-M   'P 1'
#
loop_
_entity.id
_entity.type
_entity.pdbx_description
1 polymer ?
#
loop_
_entity_poly.entity_id
_entity_poly.type
_entity_poly.pdbx_seq_one_letter_code
_entity_poly.pdbx_strand_id
1 'polypeptide(L)'
;MGDLLNSVRASRRRLTTAVTTVLAITLGAGLLAAPATAAPAAASFTAAAGATTPIADPGGSLLGAGRAGFLNRALVGDTHQLRWTTYADGTTTTLPATGATRAEVFFTETSDIVMTSEEGRWNGRSQHITLRNMTTGAAPVDVDFTELGADYRFAGLVGDTLFATGTNEDGAKELLLLDATGDTRSARKVSGLPEGALIGSVRASRSGTALLDIVARSETASDSRLTMVDVATATAGPAHSVLESSLPGSTHGLSDTHAAWSEGTGSTVTLAIADRTTEKVRRVSVGKQLDGGTDVGVLGTWVTYGTPIGLDRVMDSPPVDVIQALTARSATTDETVRLLDHMTGAVPAPDGTLLVHGGLVGTGEGLYRIALGEDGRPTAELVASEGRPTELTYLGTDLRTLDLDADPAKTHLKWRMSRVNADVYLKLTHRRSGEAFELKMHLYRESAGAYTYDDQTFGLSWAEVAAKSKLGKAPYSGTYDWSFRAVPQNGIGPDLKASGEFYAKRTADPHDLNDNHTPDLLARDAEGDVWQIDTAYDTSTKTLTAAAPRRRAGVDWDAYDRIESIGNTGGEAGDFVARDKSGALWIHHGAGPLHSEALTPRWKVGGGWNTYTELTGGSDLTGDKTPDLVAVDTAGDLYLYESTGTTPAPFAPREKIGHSWGIYDQITATGDIGGAPAGDLVARDKDGKLWLYLGKGDGTFAARTLIGGGWGPYTDIVGIGDADGDGRPDLYARGTGNTSYFYAGTGNWKAPFKARAVSPVLGTEPDVPYNKVF
;
A
#
# COMPACT_ATOMS: atom_id res chain seq x y z
N MET A 1 -22.45 -60.33 -22.46
CA MET A 1 -23.46 -59.39 -22.97
C MET A 1 -22.67 -58.25 -23.60
N GLY A 2 -22.85 -58.05 -24.91
CA GLY A 2 -21.90 -57.44 -25.86
C GLY A 2 -21.60 -55.94 -25.66
N ASP A 3 -20.73 -55.30 -26.43
CA ASP A 3 -20.10 -55.69 -27.70
C ASP A 3 -18.76 -54.95 -27.94
N LEU A 4 -17.79 -55.74 -28.45
CA LEU A 4 -16.73 -55.53 -29.48
C LEU A 4 -16.08 -54.12 -29.65
N LEU A 5 -14.75 -53.94 -29.42
CA LEU A 5 -13.57 -54.25 -30.29
C LEU A 5 -13.54 -53.39 -31.58
N ASN A 6 -12.45 -52.85 -32.16
CA ASN A 6 -10.99 -52.98 -32.06
C ASN A 6 -10.39 -51.84 -32.95
N SER A 7 -9.36 -51.07 -32.56
CA SER A 7 -7.91 -51.28 -32.80
C SER A 7 -7.30 -50.79 -34.15
N VAL A 8 -6.22 -49.99 -34.01
CA VAL A 8 -4.92 -50.03 -34.74
C VAL A 8 -4.63 -49.11 -35.97
N ARG A 9 -3.69 -48.18 -35.68
CA ARG A 9 -2.57 -47.53 -36.42
C ARG A 9 -2.35 -47.67 -37.96
N ALA A 10 -2.12 -46.47 -38.53
CA ALA A 10 -0.99 -45.95 -39.33
C ALA A 10 -0.53 -46.59 -40.67
N SER A 11 -0.42 -45.76 -41.73
CA SER A 11 0.75 -45.72 -42.62
C SER A 11 0.82 -44.44 -43.49
N ARG A 12 2.04 -43.99 -43.81
CA ARG A 12 2.43 -42.93 -44.77
C ARG A 12 2.58 -43.49 -46.20
N ARG A 13 2.36 -42.67 -47.25
CA ARG A 13 3.08 -42.62 -48.58
C ARG A 13 2.43 -41.52 -49.45
N ARG A 14 3.12 -40.42 -49.80
CA ARG A 14 4.02 -40.12 -50.95
C ARG A 14 3.37 -40.10 -52.36
N LEU A 15 3.45 -38.92 -52.99
CA LEU A 15 3.57 -38.52 -54.42
C LEU A 15 2.59 -39.11 -55.47
N THR A 16 2.05 -38.29 -56.38
CA THR A 16 2.68 -37.92 -57.68
C THR A 16 1.74 -37.04 -58.52
N THR A 17 2.33 -36.06 -59.21
CA THR A 17 1.83 -35.11 -60.21
C THR A 17 1.21 -35.77 -61.46
N ALA A 18 0.20 -35.13 -62.08
CA ALA A 18 -0.08 -35.27 -63.52
C ALA A 18 -0.74 -33.99 -64.10
N VAL A 19 -0.12 -33.48 -65.16
CA VAL A 19 -0.54 -32.37 -66.05
C VAL A 19 -0.89 -32.99 -67.41
N THR A 20 -1.98 -32.54 -68.05
CA THR A 20 -2.27 -32.53 -69.52
C THR A 20 -3.79 -32.27 -69.70
N THR A 21 -4.38 -31.60 -70.69
CA THR A 21 -4.02 -30.63 -71.76
C THR A 21 -5.37 -30.08 -72.28
N VAL A 22 -5.31 -28.90 -72.90
CA VAL A 22 -6.36 -28.06 -73.51
C VAL A 22 -7.15 -28.74 -74.65
N LEU A 23 -8.43 -28.35 -74.81
CA LEU A 23 -9.11 -28.30 -76.10
C LEU A 23 -9.84 -26.96 -76.29
N ALA A 24 -9.69 -26.38 -77.47
CA ALA A 24 -10.10 -25.04 -77.89
C ALA A 24 -11.55 -24.95 -78.38
N ILE A 25 -12.18 -23.80 -78.19
CA ILE A 25 -13.29 -23.30 -79.02
C ILE A 25 -13.03 -21.83 -79.37
N THR A 26 -13.11 -21.51 -80.66
CA THR A 26 -12.84 -20.21 -81.28
C THR A 26 -14.09 -19.32 -81.42
N LEU A 27 -13.88 -18.05 -81.05
CA LEU A 27 -14.31 -16.77 -81.65
C LEU A 27 -15.80 -16.37 -81.74
N GLY A 28 -16.14 -15.35 -80.95
CA GLY A 28 -17.11 -14.30 -81.28
C GLY A 28 -16.49 -12.94 -80.93
N ALA A 29 -16.41 -12.03 -81.91
CA ALA A 29 -15.67 -10.77 -81.86
C ALA A 29 -16.38 -9.69 -81.04
N GLY A 30 -15.61 -8.90 -80.28
CA GLY A 30 -16.06 -7.65 -79.66
C GLY A 30 -14.98 -6.98 -78.82
N LEU A 31 -14.36 -5.93 -79.38
CA LEU A 31 -13.61 -4.82 -78.73
C LEU A 31 -12.48 -5.21 -77.76
N LEU A 32 -11.23 -5.17 -78.25
CA LEU A 32 -10.01 -5.31 -77.44
C LEU A 32 -9.74 -4.02 -76.63
N ALA A 33 -10.05 -4.07 -75.33
CA ALA A 33 -9.35 -3.27 -74.32
C ALA A 33 -7.93 -3.83 -74.13
N ALA A 34 -6.96 -2.95 -73.90
CA ALA A 34 -5.58 -3.32 -73.59
C ALA A 34 -5.52 -4.24 -72.35
N PRO A 35 -4.61 -5.24 -72.31
CA PRO A 35 -4.53 -6.13 -71.16
C PRO A 35 -4.09 -5.34 -69.93
N ALA A 36 -4.89 -5.39 -68.88
CA ALA A 36 -4.48 -4.97 -67.55
C ALA A 36 -3.25 -5.80 -67.16
N THR A 37 -2.12 -5.13 -66.97
CA THR A 37 -0.99 -5.69 -66.23
C THR A 37 -1.51 -6.11 -64.86
N ALA A 38 -1.46 -7.41 -64.56
CA ALA A 38 -1.82 -7.93 -63.26
C ALA A 38 -1.04 -7.15 -62.18
N ALA A 39 -1.77 -6.49 -61.29
CA ALA A 39 -1.21 -5.89 -60.10
C ALA A 39 -0.45 -6.98 -59.32
N PRO A 40 0.74 -6.70 -58.78
CA PRO A 40 1.46 -7.67 -57.96
C PRO A 40 0.55 -8.09 -56.81
N ALA A 41 0.42 -9.40 -56.59
CA ALA A 41 -0.30 -9.95 -55.46
C ALA A 41 0.20 -9.27 -54.18
N ALA A 42 -0.73 -8.76 -53.36
CA ALA A 42 -0.41 -8.20 -52.05
C ALA A 42 0.42 -9.23 -51.27
N ALA A 43 1.64 -8.86 -50.92
CA ALA A 43 2.50 -9.67 -50.07
C ALA A 43 1.76 -9.87 -48.74
N SER A 44 1.36 -11.11 -48.47
CA SER A 44 0.92 -11.53 -47.15
C SER A 44 2.16 -11.58 -46.26
N PHE A 45 2.26 -10.63 -45.34
CA PHE A 45 3.28 -10.67 -44.30
C PHE A 45 2.78 -11.60 -43.19
N THR A 46 3.45 -12.73 -43.06
CA THR A 46 3.44 -13.51 -41.82
C THR A 46 4.38 -12.80 -40.84
N ALA A 47 3.84 -12.39 -39.70
CA ALA A 47 4.66 -11.95 -38.59
C ALA A 47 5.68 -13.06 -38.26
N ALA A 48 6.96 -12.71 -38.28
CA ALA A 48 8.01 -13.64 -37.89
C ALA A 48 7.78 -14.03 -36.42
N ALA A 49 7.53 -15.32 -36.19
CA ALA A 49 7.51 -15.89 -34.86
C ALA A 49 8.91 -15.74 -34.23
N GLY A 50 8.96 -15.08 -33.07
CA GLY A 50 10.04 -15.22 -32.10
C GLY A 50 11.28 -14.35 -32.30
N ALA A 51 11.26 -13.17 -31.70
CA ALA A 51 12.36 -12.57 -30.92
C ALA A 51 11.92 -11.15 -30.48
N THR A 52 11.28 -11.02 -29.33
CA THR A 52 11.02 -9.71 -28.72
C THR A 52 12.10 -9.45 -27.68
N THR A 53 13.12 -8.68 -28.04
CA THR A 53 13.88 -7.98 -27.00
C THR A 53 12.85 -7.17 -26.19
N PRO A 54 12.81 -7.27 -24.85
CA PRO A 54 11.81 -6.54 -24.08
C PRO A 54 11.94 -5.04 -24.34
N ILE A 55 10.84 -4.37 -24.72
CA ILE A 55 10.79 -2.91 -24.67
C ILE A 55 10.93 -2.53 -23.19
N ALA A 56 12.08 -1.97 -22.83
CA ALA A 56 12.49 -1.82 -21.44
C ALA A 56 11.70 -0.74 -20.66
N ASP A 57 11.10 0.22 -21.37
CA ASP A 57 10.33 1.33 -20.77
C ASP A 57 9.23 1.80 -21.74
N PRO A 58 8.08 1.10 -21.84
CA PRO A 58 6.94 1.58 -22.61
C PRO A 58 6.24 2.79 -21.96
N GLY A 59 6.66 3.23 -20.76
CA GLY A 59 5.94 4.15 -19.90
C GLY A 59 5.79 5.57 -20.44
N GLY A 60 4.81 6.30 -19.90
CA GLY A 60 4.46 7.66 -20.31
C GLY A 60 3.18 7.72 -21.16
N SER A 61 2.82 8.93 -21.59
CA SER A 61 1.62 9.16 -22.41
C SER A 61 1.90 8.78 -23.86
N LEU A 62 1.14 7.83 -24.42
CA LEU A 62 1.18 7.52 -25.85
C LEU A 62 0.73 8.73 -26.66
N LEU A 63 1.48 9.05 -27.72
CA LEU A 63 1.20 10.16 -28.62
C LEU A 63 0.92 9.70 -30.05
N GLY A 64 1.36 8.51 -30.43
CA GLY A 64 1.11 7.96 -31.76
C GLY A 64 1.79 6.62 -31.99
N ALA A 65 1.30 5.85 -32.96
CA ALA A 65 1.86 4.57 -33.37
C ALA A 65 2.05 4.52 -34.89
N GLY A 66 3.29 4.34 -35.33
CA GLY A 66 3.64 4.14 -36.73
C GLY A 66 3.76 2.66 -37.08
N ARG A 67 4.33 2.37 -38.26
CA ARG A 67 4.57 0.99 -38.72
C ARG A 67 5.83 0.42 -38.07
N ALA A 68 6.85 1.25 -37.87
CA ALA A 68 8.14 0.82 -37.36
C ALA A 68 8.28 0.96 -35.83
N GLY A 69 7.42 1.75 -35.20
CA GLY A 69 7.50 2.03 -33.77
C GLY A 69 6.35 2.88 -33.26
N PHE A 70 6.49 3.38 -32.03
CA PHE A 70 5.53 4.25 -31.39
C PHE A 70 6.22 5.43 -30.70
N LEU A 71 5.47 6.51 -30.53
CA LEU A 71 5.89 7.74 -29.89
C LEU A 71 5.21 7.87 -28.53
N ASN A 72 6.00 8.06 -27.48
CA ASN A 72 5.53 8.35 -26.13
C ASN A 72 6.18 9.61 -25.56
N ARG A 73 5.51 10.23 -24.60
CA ARG A 73 6.01 11.33 -23.78
C ARG A 73 6.23 10.84 -22.35
N ALA A 74 7.49 10.75 -21.95
CA ALA A 74 7.90 10.36 -20.61
C ALA A 74 8.31 11.60 -19.79
N LEU A 75 8.05 11.56 -18.49
CA LEU A 75 8.55 12.57 -17.55
C LEU A 75 9.91 12.09 -17.00
N VAL A 76 10.96 12.90 -17.16
CA VAL A 76 12.32 12.60 -16.68
C VAL A 76 12.78 13.77 -15.82
N GLY A 77 12.80 13.58 -14.50
CA GLY A 77 12.87 14.70 -13.56
C GLY A 77 11.65 15.61 -13.77
N ASP A 78 11.89 16.90 -14.02
CA ASP A 78 10.83 17.88 -14.30
C ASP A 78 10.63 18.16 -15.80
N THR A 79 11.27 17.38 -16.68
CA THR A 79 11.25 17.62 -18.13
C THR A 79 10.49 16.52 -18.86
N HIS A 80 9.57 16.91 -19.74
CA HIS A 80 8.94 15.99 -20.67
C HIS A 80 9.88 15.67 -21.83
N GLN A 81 10.16 14.38 -22.05
CA GLN A 81 10.95 13.89 -23.16
C GLN A 81 10.08 13.13 -24.15
N LEU A 82 10.24 13.44 -25.43
CA LEU A 82 9.65 12.68 -26.53
C LEU A 82 10.57 11.51 -26.88
N ARG A 83 10.00 10.33 -26.96
CA ARG A 83 10.72 9.07 -27.14
C ARG A 83 10.03 8.27 -28.25
N TRP A 84 10.80 7.92 -29.26
CA TRP A 84 10.38 6.99 -30.29
C TRP A 84 10.96 5.62 -29.99
N THR A 85 10.13 4.60 -29.89
CA THR A 85 10.56 3.23 -29.62
C THR A 85 10.22 2.33 -30.79
N THR A 86 11.22 1.65 -31.34
CA THR A 86 11.07 0.72 -32.47
C THR A 86 10.51 -0.62 -32.02
N TYR A 87 9.57 -1.19 -32.79
CA TYR A 87 9.00 -2.50 -32.46
C TYR A 87 9.98 -3.65 -32.67
N ALA A 88 10.90 -3.53 -33.63
CA ALA A 88 11.74 -4.63 -34.09
C ALA A 88 12.80 -5.07 -33.05
N ASP A 89 13.35 -4.12 -32.30
CA ASP A 89 14.44 -4.34 -31.37
C ASP A 89 14.25 -3.63 -30.01
N GLY A 90 13.18 -2.86 -29.85
CA GLY A 90 12.87 -2.12 -28.62
C GLY A 90 13.76 -0.89 -28.40
N THR A 91 14.53 -0.47 -29.39
CA THR A 91 15.44 0.69 -29.27
C THR A 91 14.64 1.98 -29.12
N THR A 92 14.92 2.73 -28.05
CA THR A 92 14.31 4.05 -27.81
C THR A 92 15.25 5.18 -28.24
N THR A 93 14.79 6.02 -29.15
CA THR A 93 15.46 7.27 -29.57
C THR A 93 14.78 8.45 -28.90
N THR A 94 15.54 9.20 -28.10
CA THR A 94 15.08 10.48 -27.54
C THR A 94 15.15 11.55 -28.62
N LEU A 95 14.02 12.22 -28.88
CA LEU A 95 13.99 13.36 -29.78
C LEU A 95 14.48 14.61 -29.05
N PRO A 96 15.10 15.58 -29.75
CA PRO A 96 15.60 16.81 -29.13
C PRO A 96 14.51 17.46 -28.28
N ALA A 97 14.86 17.87 -27.05
CA ALA A 97 13.99 18.69 -26.24
C ALA A 97 13.74 19.98 -27.01
N THR A 98 12.49 20.23 -27.43
CA THR A 98 12.11 21.56 -27.87
C THR A 98 12.39 22.49 -26.69
N GLY A 99 13.19 23.53 -26.86
CA GLY A 99 13.62 24.40 -25.75
C GLY A 99 12.46 25.10 -25.01
N ALA A 100 11.23 24.99 -25.52
CA ALA A 100 10.01 25.40 -24.87
C ALA A 100 9.38 24.26 -24.08
N THR A 101 8.85 24.58 -22.89
CA THR A 101 7.96 23.74 -22.05
C THR A 101 6.65 23.30 -22.75
N ARG A 102 6.53 23.50 -24.07
CA ARG A 102 5.29 23.50 -24.86
C ARG A 102 5.50 23.06 -26.32
N ALA A 103 6.21 21.96 -26.54
CA ALA A 103 6.29 21.34 -27.87
C ALA A 103 4.90 20.97 -28.38
N GLU A 104 4.50 21.41 -29.57
CA GLU A 104 3.40 20.78 -30.29
C GLU A 104 3.93 19.49 -30.93
N VAL A 105 3.26 18.37 -30.66
CA VAL A 105 3.55 17.08 -31.29
C VAL A 105 2.28 16.61 -31.95
N PHE A 106 2.39 16.33 -33.23
CA PHE A 106 1.28 15.79 -34.01
C PHE A 106 1.70 14.49 -34.66
N PHE A 107 0.84 13.50 -34.52
CA PHE A 107 1.04 12.18 -35.09
C PHE A 107 -0.32 11.63 -35.50
N THR A 108 -0.38 10.96 -36.65
CA THR A 108 -1.57 10.23 -37.06
C THR A 108 -1.21 8.81 -37.45
N GLU A 109 -2.23 7.97 -37.49
CA GLU A 109 -2.27 6.52 -37.75
C GLU A 109 -1.45 6.02 -38.94
N THR A 110 -0.90 6.88 -39.77
CA THR A 110 -0.48 6.56 -41.14
C THR A 110 0.98 6.84 -41.43
N SER A 111 1.74 7.37 -40.47
CA SER A 111 3.10 7.83 -40.71
C SER A 111 4.11 7.34 -39.67
N ASP A 112 5.35 7.09 -40.08
CA ASP A 112 6.49 7.02 -39.15
C ASP A 112 7.17 8.40 -39.03
N ILE A 113 6.48 9.46 -39.47
CA ILE A 113 6.97 10.84 -39.40
C ILE A 113 6.46 11.49 -38.11
N VAL A 114 7.39 11.98 -37.30
CA VAL A 114 7.09 12.76 -36.11
C VAL A 114 7.22 14.24 -36.44
N MET A 115 6.15 15.01 -36.19
CA MET A 115 6.16 16.47 -36.28
C MET A 115 6.44 17.09 -34.90
N THR A 116 7.33 18.08 -34.87
CA THR A 116 7.56 18.94 -33.69
C THR A 116 7.55 20.41 -34.06
N SER A 117 7.17 21.28 -33.13
CA SER A 117 7.31 22.74 -33.25
C SER A 117 7.76 23.39 -31.93
N GLU A 118 8.50 24.51 -32.05
CA GLU A 118 8.95 25.33 -30.92
C GLU A 118 8.09 26.59 -30.68
N GLU A 119 7.03 26.82 -31.46
CA GLU A 119 6.23 28.04 -31.39
C GLU A 119 5.29 28.14 -30.17
N GLY A 120 5.07 27.05 -29.42
CA GLY A 120 4.42 27.07 -28.10
C GLY A 120 2.98 27.60 -28.05
N ARG A 121 2.21 27.52 -29.15
CA ARG A 121 0.83 28.03 -29.22
C ARG A 121 -0.16 27.04 -28.56
N TRP A 122 -1.16 27.55 -27.83
CA TRP A 122 -2.12 26.74 -27.06
C TRP A 122 -3.16 26.00 -27.93
N ASN A 123 -3.07 26.10 -29.27
CA ASN A 123 -4.09 25.62 -30.20
C ASN A 123 -3.59 24.74 -31.35
N GLY A 124 -2.34 24.26 -31.34
CA GLY A 124 -1.87 23.28 -32.33
C GLY A 124 -1.63 23.85 -33.73
N ARG A 125 -1.28 25.13 -33.85
CA ARG A 125 -1.24 25.84 -35.15
C ARG A 125 0.06 26.60 -35.37
N SER A 126 1.13 25.83 -35.53
CA SER A 126 2.46 26.35 -35.84
C SER A 126 2.61 26.79 -37.29
N GLN A 127 3.38 27.86 -37.52
CA GLN A 127 3.78 28.32 -38.86
C GLN A 127 5.07 27.66 -39.32
N HIS A 128 5.92 27.26 -38.38
CA HIS A 128 7.16 26.54 -38.64
C HIS A 128 7.10 25.20 -37.91
N ILE A 129 7.35 24.11 -38.63
CA ILE A 129 7.40 22.75 -38.08
C ILE A 129 8.64 22.02 -38.56
N THR A 130 9.07 21.03 -37.81
CA THR A 130 10.12 20.09 -38.20
C THR A 130 9.54 18.68 -38.26
N LEU A 131 9.76 18.01 -39.39
CA LEU A 131 9.36 16.63 -39.65
C LEU A 131 10.55 15.69 -39.53
N ARG A 132 10.40 14.57 -38.82
CA ARG A 132 11.43 13.54 -38.68
C ARG A 132 10.89 12.19 -39.09
N ASN A 133 11.47 11.59 -40.13
CA ASN A 133 11.15 10.23 -40.52
C ASN A 133 11.92 9.25 -39.64
N MET A 134 11.20 8.53 -38.78
CA MET A 134 11.79 7.66 -37.76
C MET A 134 12.23 6.29 -38.31
N THR A 135 11.96 6.01 -39.58
CA THR A 135 12.29 4.74 -40.23
C THR A 135 13.51 4.86 -41.13
N THR A 136 13.66 5.98 -41.85
CA THR A 136 14.75 6.15 -42.84
C THR A 136 16.02 6.76 -42.27
N GLY A 137 15.94 7.43 -41.11
CA GLY A 137 17.05 8.20 -40.56
C GLY A 137 17.47 9.38 -41.44
N ALA A 138 16.61 9.79 -42.37
CA ALA A 138 16.82 10.98 -43.18
C ALA A 138 16.94 12.23 -42.30
N ALA A 139 17.65 13.26 -42.80
CA ALA A 139 17.74 14.54 -42.11
C ALA A 139 16.33 15.12 -41.88
N PRO A 140 16.07 15.79 -40.73
CA PRO A 140 14.80 16.45 -40.49
C PRO A 140 14.46 17.45 -41.60
N VAL A 141 13.17 17.55 -41.92
CA VAL A 141 12.65 18.49 -42.93
C VAL A 141 11.92 19.62 -42.21
N ASP A 142 12.39 20.85 -42.37
CA ASP A 142 11.71 22.03 -41.86
C ASP A 142 10.69 22.53 -42.90
N VAL A 143 9.50 22.90 -42.43
CA VAL A 143 8.42 23.42 -43.28
C VAL A 143 7.98 24.77 -42.72
N ASP A 144 8.03 25.79 -43.57
CA ASP A 144 7.59 27.15 -43.27
C ASP A 144 6.29 27.45 -44.04
N PHE A 145 5.17 27.45 -43.31
CA PHE A 145 3.86 27.75 -43.87
C PHE A 145 3.69 29.23 -44.23
N THR A 146 4.57 30.14 -43.78
CA THR A 146 4.51 31.55 -44.16
C THR A 146 4.80 31.77 -45.64
N GLU A 147 5.44 30.81 -46.32
CA GLU A 147 5.62 30.81 -47.77
C GLU A 147 4.30 30.71 -48.55
N LEU A 148 3.27 30.11 -47.96
CA LEU A 148 1.90 30.08 -48.52
C LEU A 148 1.16 31.40 -48.24
N GLY A 149 1.60 32.15 -47.23
CA GLY A 149 1.03 33.40 -46.75
C GLY A 149 1.05 33.50 -45.22
N ALA A 150 1.03 34.73 -44.69
CA ALA A 150 1.20 35.01 -43.26
C ALA A 150 0.13 34.38 -42.34
N ASP A 151 -1.00 33.95 -42.91
CA ASP A 151 -2.12 33.35 -42.17
C ASP A 151 -2.12 31.81 -42.17
N TYR A 152 -1.27 31.17 -42.97
CA TYR A 152 -1.23 29.72 -43.07
C TYR A 152 -0.52 29.09 -41.87
N ARG A 153 -1.10 27.99 -41.40
CA ARG A 153 -0.66 27.24 -40.23
C ARG A 153 -0.88 25.75 -40.46
N PHE A 154 -0.08 24.94 -39.78
CA PHE A 154 -0.27 23.50 -39.73
C PHE A 154 -1.67 23.13 -39.20
N ALA A 155 -2.29 22.13 -39.83
CA ALA A 155 -3.60 21.58 -39.46
C ALA A 155 -3.58 20.06 -39.29
N GLY A 156 -2.53 19.36 -39.70
CA GLY A 156 -2.43 17.91 -39.54
C GLY A 156 -1.46 17.26 -40.52
N LEU A 157 -1.26 15.96 -40.36
CA LEU A 157 -0.43 15.11 -41.20
C LEU A 157 -1.19 13.80 -41.40
N VAL A 158 -1.32 13.30 -42.62
CA VAL A 158 -1.86 11.96 -42.93
C VAL A 158 -0.94 11.30 -43.94
N GLY A 159 -0.27 10.24 -43.52
CA GLY A 159 0.79 9.58 -44.28
C GLY A 159 1.96 10.52 -44.49
N ASP A 160 2.20 10.84 -45.75
CA ASP A 160 3.17 11.80 -46.25
C ASP A 160 2.52 13.11 -46.73
N THR A 161 1.23 13.34 -46.41
CA THR A 161 0.51 14.55 -46.81
C THR A 161 0.25 15.47 -45.60
N LEU A 162 0.78 16.68 -45.65
CA LEU A 162 0.54 17.76 -44.69
C LEU A 162 -0.77 18.48 -45.01
N PHE A 163 -1.48 18.87 -43.95
CA PHE A 163 -2.66 19.71 -44.00
C PHE A 163 -2.28 21.10 -43.50
N ALA A 164 -2.59 22.13 -44.28
CA ALA A 164 -2.39 23.53 -43.90
C ALA A 164 -3.70 24.30 -44.00
N THR A 165 -4.02 25.10 -42.98
CA THR A 165 -5.19 25.97 -42.99
C THR A 165 -4.77 27.43 -42.97
N GLY A 166 -5.44 28.27 -43.76
CA GLY A 166 -5.12 29.68 -43.84
C GLY A 166 -6.25 30.51 -44.45
N THR A 167 -5.90 31.74 -44.78
CA THR A 167 -6.75 32.67 -45.53
C THR A 167 -6.07 32.93 -46.87
N ASN A 168 -6.80 32.80 -47.97
CA ASN A 168 -6.28 33.14 -49.29
C ASN A 168 -6.31 34.66 -49.56
N GLU A 169 -5.79 35.08 -50.72
CA GLU A 169 -5.71 36.51 -51.12
C GLU A 169 -7.09 37.20 -51.18
N ASP A 170 -8.15 36.44 -51.47
CA ASP A 170 -9.54 36.94 -51.51
C ASP A 170 -10.18 37.05 -50.12
N GLY A 171 -9.46 36.70 -49.04
CA GLY A 171 -9.96 36.72 -47.67
C GLY A 171 -10.78 35.48 -47.27
N ALA A 172 -10.88 34.46 -48.14
CA ALA A 172 -11.61 33.23 -47.87
C ALA A 172 -10.77 32.22 -47.09
N LYS A 173 -11.40 31.50 -46.14
CA LYS A 173 -10.75 30.41 -45.41
C LYS A 173 -10.62 29.18 -46.30
N GLU A 174 -9.44 28.55 -46.29
CA GLU A 174 -9.19 27.34 -47.05
C GLU A 174 -8.27 26.34 -46.35
N LEU A 175 -8.30 25.11 -46.86
CA LEU A 175 -7.46 24.00 -46.47
C LEU A 175 -6.64 23.55 -47.69
N LEU A 176 -5.33 23.43 -47.51
CA LEU A 176 -4.38 22.99 -48.51
C LEU A 176 -3.78 21.65 -48.09
N LEU A 177 -3.52 20.79 -49.05
CA LEU A 177 -2.76 19.55 -48.90
C LEU A 177 -1.40 19.72 -49.55
N LEU A 178 -0.32 19.38 -48.84
CA LEU A 178 1.06 19.50 -49.30
C LEU A 178 1.80 18.17 -49.11
N ASP A 179 2.82 17.93 -49.91
CA ASP A 179 3.74 16.82 -49.67
C ASP A 179 4.60 17.09 -48.41
N ALA A 180 4.88 16.06 -47.61
CA ALA A 180 5.72 16.13 -46.42
C ALA A 180 7.23 16.28 -46.73
N THR A 181 7.56 16.83 -47.91
CA THR A 181 8.92 17.12 -48.38
C THR A 181 9.35 18.55 -48.05
N GLY A 182 8.42 19.38 -47.58
CA GLY A 182 8.64 20.81 -47.32
C GLY A 182 8.49 21.71 -48.54
N ASP A 183 8.17 21.14 -49.72
CA ASP A 183 7.89 21.94 -50.91
C ASP A 183 6.46 22.50 -50.87
N THR A 184 6.34 23.78 -50.54
CA THR A 184 5.06 24.50 -50.50
C THR A 184 4.38 24.63 -51.87
N ARG A 185 5.09 24.38 -52.97
CA ARG A 185 4.54 24.39 -54.34
C ARG A 185 3.70 23.15 -54.66
N SER A 186 3.78 22.11 -53.83
CA SER A 186 2.91 20.92 -53.92
C SER A 186 1.47 21.19 -53.45
N ALA A 187 1.20 22.38 -52.92
CA ALA A 187 -0.07 22.72 -52.32
C ALA A 187 -1.25 22.60 -53.30
N ARG A 188 -2.26 21.80 -52.91
CA ARG A 188 -3.54 21.70 -53.61
C ARG A 188 -4.70 21.97 -52.67
N LYS A 189 -5.67 22.74 -53.16
CA LYS A 189 -6.85 23.18 -52.40
C LYS A 189 -7.86 22.05 -52.21
N VAL A 190 -8.35 21.91 -50.98
CA VAL A 190 -9.48 21.03 -50.67
C VAL A 190 -10.79 21.71 -51.07
N SER A 191 -11.58 21.03 -51.89
CA SER A 191 -12.91 21.47 -52.32
C SER A 191 -14.02 20.79 -51.51
N GLY A 192 -15.24 21.33 -51.55
CA GLY A 192 -16.42 20.73 -50.87
C GLY A 192 -16.61 21.14 -49.39
N LEU A 193 -15.71 21.95 -48.84
CA LEU A 193 -15.88 22.51 -47.49
C LEU A 193 -17.00 23.57 -47.47
N PRO A 194 -17.79 23.67 -46.39
CA PRO A 194 -18.82 24.71 -46.26
C PRO A 194 -18.21 26.12 -46.35
N GLU A 195 -18.87 27.00 -47.11
CA GLU A 195 -18.41 28.37 -47.30
C GLU A 195 -18.31 29.14 -45.97
N GLY A 196 -17.21 29.85 -45.76
CA GLY A 196 -16.97 30.64 -44.54
C GLY A 196 -16.71 29.81 -43.27
N ALA A 197 -16.64 28.48 -43.36
CA ALA A 197 -16.32 27.64 -42.22
C ALA A 197 -14.91 27.92 -41.70
N LEU A 198 -14.77 27.98 -40.37
CA LEU A 198 -13.44 27.92 -39.77
C LEU A 198 -12.96 26.48 -39.81
N ILE A 199 -11.74 26.32 -40.29
CA ILE A 199 -11.13 25.01 -40.48
C ILE A 199 -10.27 24.69 -39.26
N GLY A 200 -10.53 23.53 -38.69
CA GLY A 200 -9.85 22.97 -37.53
C GLY A 200 -8.62 22.14 -37.90
N SER A 201 -8.37 21.13 -37.08
CA SER A 201 -7.25 20.20 -37.18
C SER A 201 -7.72 18.80 -37.58
N VAL A 202 -6.85 18.00 -38.16
CA VAL A 202 -7.11 16.57 -38.34
C VAL A 202 -7.27 15.92 -36.95
N ARG A 203 -8.36 15.18 -36.75
CA ARG A 203 -8.71 14.51 -35.48
C ARG A 203 -8.44 13.00 -35.51
N ALA A 204 -8.59 12.38 -36.67
CA ALA A 204 -8.31 10.97 -36.92
C ALA A 204 -8.03 10.77 -38.42
N SER A 205 -7.41 9.66 -38.82
CA SER A 205 -7.15 9.40 -40.24
C SER A 205 -7.05 7.93 -40.54
N ARG A 206 -7.59 7.48 -41.67
CA ARG A 206 -7.58 6.08 -42.07
C ARG A 206 -7.58 5.96 -43.58
N SER A 207 -6.70 5.13 -44.13
CA SER A 207 -6.71 4.75 -45.56
C SER A 207 -6.80 5.95 -46.51
N GLY A 208 -6.02 7.01 -46.26
CA GLY A 208 -6.04 8.22 -47.07
C GLY A 208 -7.27 9.11 -46.88
N THR A 209 -8.07 8.89 -45.83
CA THR A 209 -9.14 9.79 -45.38
C THR A 209 -8.72 10.49 -44.09
N ALA A 210 -8.96 11.79 -43.97
CA ALA A 210 -8.79 12.56 -42.74
C ALA A 210 -10.14 12.98 -42.17
N LEU A 211 -10.36 12.77 -40.88
CA LEU A 211 -11.50 13.37 -40.15
C LEU A 211 -11.07 14.73 -39.62
N LEU A 212 -11.82 15.77 -39.96
CA LEU A 212 -11.47 17.17 -39.69
C LEU A 212 -12.58 17.84 -38.88
N ASP A 213 -12.22 18.59 -37.84
CA ASP A 213 -13.18 19.51 -37.20
C ASP A 213 -13.31 20.81 -37.97
N ILE A 214 -14.53 21.28 -38.13
CA ILE A 214 -14.84 22.58 -38.72
C ILE A 214 -15.89 23.30 -37.88
N VAL A 215 -15.88 24.63 -37.89
CA VAL A 215 -16.94 25.45 -37.30
C VAL A 215 -17.67 26.15 -38.43
N ALA A 216 -18.87 25.68 -38.75
CA ALA A 216 -19.75 26.33 -39.70
C ALA A 216 -20.37 27.57 -39.03
N ARG A 217 -20.23 28.73 -39.66
CA ARG A 217 -20.80 29.99 -39.17
C ARG A 217 -22.02 30.39 -40.00
N SER A 218 -23.11 30.75 -39.34
CA SER A 218 -24.20 31.52 -39.93
C SER A 218 -24.19 32.93 -39.34
N GLU A 219 -25.05 33.82 -39.85
CA GLU A 219 -25.18 35.19 -39.33
C GLU A 219 -25.58 35.24 -37.84
N THR A 220 -26.19 34.18 -37.31
CA THR A 220 -26.79 34.16 -35.96
C THR A 220 -26.29 33.04 -35.05
N ALA A 221 -25.50 32.08 -35.56
CA ALA A 221 -25.00 30.95 -34.78
C ALA A 221 -23.68 30.37 -35.35
N SER A 222 -22.94 29.65 -34.52
CA SER A 222 -21.82 28.81 -34.94
C SER A 222 -22.07 27.36 -34.54
N ASP A 223 -21.87 26.42 -35.46
CA ASP A 223 -22.13 24.99 -35.27
C ASP A 223 -20.81 24.20 -35.49
N SER A 224 -20.42 23.40 -34.51
CA SER A 224 -19.23 22.54 -34.62
C SER A 224 -19.58 21.28 -35.39
N ARG A 225 -18.79 20.96 -36.42
CA ARG A 225 -19.04 19.81 -37.30
C ARG A 225 -17.78 19.01 -37.53
N LEU A 226 -17.97 17.76 -37.92
CA LEU A 226 -16.92 16.89 -38.43
C LEU A 226 -17.16 16.62 -39.92
N THR A 227 -16.10 16.71 -40.73
CA THR A 227 -16.13 16.37 -42.16
C THR A 227 -14.97 15.43 -42.48
N MET A 228 -15.16 14.56 -43.47
CA MET A 228 -14.12 13.67 -43.98
C MET A 228 -13.50 14.27 -45.23
N VAL A 229 -12.17 14.34 -45.28
CA VAL A 229 -11.41 14.79 -46.44
C VAL A 229 -10.72 13.59 -47.07
N ASP A 230 -11.01 13.31 -48.34
CA ASP A 230 -10.23 12.37 -49.14
C ASP A 230 -8.91 13.05 -49.51
N VAL A 231 -7.82 12.47 -49.01
CA VAL A 231 -6.48 12.98 -49.24
C VAL A 231 -6.15 12.89 -50.72
N ALA A 232 -6.42 11.79 -51.42
CA ALA A 232 -6.01 11.62 -52.81
C ALA A 232 -6.71 12.62 -53.76
N THR A 233 -8.00 12.87 -53.57
CA THR A 233 -8.77 13.76 -54.46
C THR A 233 -8.83 15.22 -53.99
N ALA A 234 -8.40 15.53 -52.76
CA ALA A 234 -8.58 16.84 -52.12
C ALA A 234 -10.06 17.30 -52.12
N THR A 235 -10.95 16.39 -51.73
CA THR A 235 -12.40 16.68 -51.64
C THR A 235 -12.92 16.35 -50.25
N ALA A 236 -13.67 17.28 -49.66
CA ALA A 236 -14.40 17.08 -48.42
C ALA A 236 -15.81 16.51 -48.71
N GLY A 237 -16.21 15.52 -47.92
CA GLY A 237 -17.58 14.99 -47.90
C GLY A 237 -18.53 15.81 -47.04
N PRO A 238 -19.78 15.37 -46.87
CA PRO A 238 -20.76 16.04 -46.02
C PRO A 238 -20.26 16.27 -44.59
N ALA A 239 -20.67 17.39 -43.99
CA ALA A 239 -20.30 17.74 -42.62
C ALA A 239 -21.42 17.38 -41.63
N HIS A 240 -21.09 16.61 -40.59
CA HIS A 240 -22.03 16.17 -39.57
C HIS A 240 -21.99 17.08 -38.34
N SER A 241 -23.16 17.51 -37.84
CA SER A 241 -23.25 18.30 -36.60
C SER A 241 -22.87 17.47 -35.37
N VAL A 242 -22.08 18.08 -34.50
CA VAL A 242 -21.68 17.55 -33.18
C VAL A 242 -22.60 18.17 -32.12
N LEU A 243 -23.19 17.36 -31.25
CA LEU A 243 -23.98 17.89 -30.13
C LEU A 243 -23.06 18.71 -29.22
N GLU A 244 -23.47 19.94 -28.90
CA GLU A 244 -22.64 20.97 -28.25
C GLU A 244 -21.74 20.45 -27.10
N SER A 245 -20.49 20.93 -27.17
CA SER A 245 -19.31 20.62 -26.34
C SER A 245 -18.69 19.24 -26.57
N SER A 246 -17.69 19.20 -27.46
CA SER A 246 -16.62 18.21 -27.34
C SER A 246 -16.06 18.33 -25.92
N LEU A 247 -16.21 17.27 -25.12
CA LEU A 247 -15.63 17.27 -23.78
C LEU A 247 -14.10 17.48 -23.92
N PRO A 248 -13.49 18.44 -23.19
CA PRO A 248 -12.07 18.68 -23.29
C PRO A 248 -11.27 17.39 -23.07
N GLY A 249 -10.33 17.09 -23.98
CA GLY A 249 -9.45 15.92 -23.90
C GLY A 249 -9.94 14.68 -24.65
N SER A 250 -11.17 14.65 -25.16
CA SER A 250 -11.67 13.46 -25.87
C SER A 250 -11.09 13.29 -27.28
N THR A 251 -10.81 12.03 -27.65
CA THR A 251 -10.27 11.66 -28.98
C THR A 251 -11.38 11.19 -29.94
N HIS A 252 -11.00 10.96 -31.19
CA HIS A 252 -11.88 10.52 -32.28
C HIS A 252 -11.27 9.29 -32.92
N GLY A 253 -12.10 8.38 -33.42
CA GLY A 253 -11.65 7.18 -34.12
C GLY A 253 -12.21 7.08 -35.53
N LEU A 254 -11.44 6.49 -36.43
CA LEU A 254 -11.83 6.29 -37.82
C LEU A 254 -11.39 4.89 -38.31
N SER A 255 -12.33 4.14 -38.88
CA SER A 255 -12.07 2.91 -39.62
C SER A 255 -12.51 3.07 -41.07
N ASP A 256 -12.27 2.08 -41.93
CA ASP A 256 -12.72 2.10 -43.33
C ASP A 256 -14.25 2.20 -43.48
N THR A 257 -15.00 1.82 -42.44
CA THR A 257 -16.47 1.75 -42.49
C THR A 257 -17.18 2.69 -41.51
N HIS A 258 -16.53 3.10 -40.43
CA HIS A 258 -17.14 3.88 -39.35
C HIS A 258 -16.25 5.02 -38.87
N ALA A 259 -16.87 6.08 -38.37
CA ALA A 259 -16.22 7.10 -37.55
C ALA A 259 -16.92 7.17 -36.20
N ALA A 260 -16.18 7.46 -35.13
CA ALA A 260 -16.75 7.61 -33.81
C ALA A 260 -16.10 8.74 -33.00
N TRP A 261 -16.90 9.40 -32.17
CA TRP A 261 -16.44 10.44 -31.24
C TRP A 261 -17.32 10.45 -29.99
N SER A 262 -16.83 11.08 -28.92
CA SER A 262 -17.62 11.30 -27.72
C SER A 262 -18.30 12.67 -27.75
N GLU A 263 -19.55 12.72 -27.34
CA GLU A 263 -20.37 13.92 -27.09
C GLU A 263 -20.86 13.90 -25.63
N GLY A 264 -21.17 15.05 -25.04
CA GLY A 264 -21.73 15.05 -23.70
C GLY A 264 -21.91 16.42 -23.08
N THR A 265 -22.69 16.48 -22.00
CA THR A 265 -22.81 17.64 -21.12
C THR A 265 -22.38 17.25 -19.70
N GLY A 266 -21.55 18.06 -19.06
CA GLY A 266 -20.94 17.72 -17.78
C GLY A 266 -20.00 16.51 -17.91
N SER A 267 -20.22 15.46 -17.11
CA SER A 267 -19.40 14.25 -17.12
C SER A 267 -20.01 13.06 -17.88
N THR A 268 -21.25 13.18 -18.37
CA THR A 268 -21.91 12.06 -19.07
C THR A 268 -21.39 11.94 -20.50
N VAL A 269 -21.04 10.72 -20.90
CA VAL A 269 -20.45 10.41 -22.21
C VAL A 269 -21.47 9.70 -23.09
N THR A 270 -21.67 10.25 -24.28
CA THR A 270 -22.44 9.67 -25.38
C THR A 270 -21.51 9.40 -26.55
N LEU A 271 -21.44 8.15 -27.02
CA LEU A 271 -20.73 7.82 -28.25
C LEU A 271 -21.63 8.14 -29.44
N ALA A 272 -21.14 8.99 -30.33
CA ALA A 272 -21.70 9.18 -31.66
C ALA A 272 -20.91 8.30 -32.64
N ILE A 273 -21.63 7.43 -33.36
CA ILE A 273 -21.08 6.43 -34.27
C ILE A 273 -21.69 6.67 -35.64
N ALA A 274 -20.88 7.12 -36.58
CA ALA A 274 -21.27 7.39 -37.95
C ALA A 274 -20.88 6.21 -38.86
N ASP A 275 -21.86 5.68 -39.58
CA ASP A 275 -21.59 4.77 -40.70
C ASP A 275 -21.14 5.60 -41.91
N ARG A 276 -19.94 5.32 -42.43
CA ARG A 276 -19.33 6.09 -43.53
C ARG A 276 -20.00 5.86 -44.89
N THR A 277 -20.76 4.78 -45.02
CA THR A 277 -21.45 4.41 -46.27
C THR A 277 -22.84 5.04 -46.33
N THR A 278 -23.55 5.06 -45.21
CA THR A 278 -24.94 5.55 -45.13
C THR A 278 -25.06 6.96 -44.56
N GLU A 279 -23.98 7.50 -44.00
CA GLU A 279 -23.90 8.82 -43.36
C GLU A 279 -24.81 8.97 -42.12
N LYS A 280 -25.40 7.87 -41.64
CA LYS A 280 -26.25 7.87 -40.45
C LYS A 280 -25.40 7.86 -39.19
N VAL A 281 -25.73 8.77 -38.28
CA VAL A 281 -25.11 8.86 -36.94
C VAL A 281 -26.03 8.26 -35.90
N ARG A 282 -25.53 7.26 -35.17
CA ARG A 282 -26.18 6.64 -34.02
C ARG A 282 -25.53 7.14 -32.73
N ARG A 283 -26.34 7.49 -31.72
CA ARG A 283 -25.86 8.01 -30.43
C ARG A 283 -26.20 7.06 -29.30
N VAL A 284 -25.22 6.72 -28.48
CA VAL A 284 -25.41 5.78 -27.36
C VAL A 284 -24.67 6.26 -26.11
N SER A 285 -25.41 6.45 -25.01
CA SER A 285 -24.81 6.77 -23.71
C SER A 285 -23.99 5.57 -23.19
N VAL A 286 -22.82 5.84 -22.60
CA VAL A 286 -21.88 4.80 -22.13
C VAL A 286 -21.47 4.93 -20.67
N GLY A 287 -21.82 6.02 -19.99
CA GLY A 287 -21.48 6.25 -18.60
C GLY A 287 -20.91 7.64 -18.37
N LYS A 288 -20.04 7.79 -17.38
CA LYS A 288 -19.38 9.04 -17.02
C LYS A 288 -17.88 8.98 -17.21
N GLN A 289 -17.28 10.09 -17.63
CA GLN A 289 -15.85 10.29 -17.61
C GLN A 289 -15.41 11.06 -16.36
N LEU A 290 -14.13 10.95 -16.02
CA LEU A 290 -13.46 11.80 -15.04
C LEU A 290 -12.66 12.91 -15.75
N ASP A 291 -11.88 13.67 -14.99
CA ASP A 291 -10.94 14.64 -15.54
C ASP A 291 -9.95 13.91 -16.48
N GLY A 292 -9.92 14.28 -17.75
CA GLY A 292 -9.07 13.65 -18.77
C GLY A 292 -9.72 13.42 -20.14
N GLY A 293 -11.06 13.47 -20.22
CA GLY A 293 -11.79 13.19 -21.47
C GLY A 293 -12.05 11.69 -21.67
N THR A 294 -12.51 11.32 -22.86
CA THR A 294 -12.74 9.93 -23.26
C THR A 294 -11.90 9.60 -24.49
N ASP A 295 -11.08 8.54 -24.41
CA ASP A 295 -10.46 8.02 -25.63
C ASP A 295 -11.47 7.22 -26.43
N VAL A 296 -11.55 7.50 -27.73
CA VAL A 296 -12.43 6.80 -28.67
C VAL A 296 -11.60 6.27 -29.84
N GLY A 297 -11.72 4.97 -30.09
CA GLY A 297 -11.07 4.29 -31.22
C GLY A 297 -12.08 3.47 -32.03
N VAL A 298 -11.70 3.03 -33.23
CA VAL A 298 -12.56 2.20 -34.07
C VAL A 298 -11.77 1.06 -34.71
N LEU A 299 -12.27 -0.17 -34.58
CA LEU A 299 -11.72 -1.42 -35.11
C LEU A 299 -12.78 -2.08 -36.00
N GLY A 300 -12.73 -1.81 -37.31
CA GLY A 300 -13.81 -2.23 -38.23
C GLY A 300 -15.16 -1.63 -37.81
N THR A 301 -16.08 -2.48 -37.35
CA THR A 301 -17.42 -2.10 -36.83
C THR A 301 -17.46 -1.94 -35.31
N TRP A 302 -16.34 -2.10 -34.61
CA TRP A 302 -16.28 -1.98 -33.16
C TRP A 302 -15.75 -0.60 -32.77
N VAL A 303 -16.42 0.04 -31.81
CA VAL A 303 -16.00 1.33 -31.25
C VAL A 303 -15.44 1.08 -29.85
N THR A 304 -14.18 1.43 -29.63
CA THR A 304 -13.55 1.36 -28.31
C THR A 304 -13.70 2.67 -27.57
N TYR A 305 -13.88 2.60 -26.25
CA TYR A 305 -13.99 3.75 -25.39
C TYR A 305 -13.45 3.48 -23.98
N GLY A 306 -12.91 4.51 -23.35
CA GLY A 306 -12.46 4.48 -21.94
C GLY A 306 -11.96 5.85 -21.49
N THR A 307 -11.87 6.08 -20.18
CA THR A 307 -11.24 7.29 -19.61
C THR A 307 -9.77 7.01 -19.36
N PRO A 308 -8.83 7.78 -19.94
CA PRO A 308 -7.41 7.57 -19.71
C PRO A 308 -7.04 8.02 -18.28
N ILE A 309 -6.92 7.06 -17.36
CA ILE A 309 -6.59 7.31 -15.95
C ILE A 309 -5.48 6.39 -15.47
N GLY A 310 -4.58 6.92 -14.65
CA GLY A 310 -3.52 6.14 -14.00
C GLY A 310 -4.08 5.11 -13.02
N LEU A 311 -3.37 3.99 -12.89
CA LEU A 311 -3.70 2.89 -11.97
C LEU A 311 -3.75 3.32 -10.49
N ASP A 312 -3.06 4.40 -10.13
CA ASP A 312 -2.92 4.92 -8.77
C ASP A 312 -3.93 6.03 -8.42
N ARG A 313 -4.81 6.41 -9.37
CA ARG A 313 -5.79 7.48 -9.15
C ARG A 313 -6.72 7.14 -7.97
N VAL A 314 -6.82 8.09 -7.04
CA VAL A 314 -7.72 8.01 -5.88
C VAL A 314 -9.16 8.21 -6.35
N MET A 315 -10.06 7.34 -5.89
CA MET A 315 -11.51 7.51 -6.04
C MET A 315 -12.11 7.52 -4.64
N ASP A 316 -12.76 8.63 -4.25
CA ASP A 316 -13.42 8.75 -2.94
C ASP A 316 -14.50 7.66 -2.71
N SER A 317 -14.97 7.04 -3.79
CA SER A 317 -15.74 5.80 -3.83
C SER A 317 -15.66 5.22 -5.25
N PRO A 318 -15.66 3.89 -5.45
CA PRO A 318 -15.70 3.32 -6.81
C PRO A 318 -16.98 3.79 -7.50
N PRO A 319 -16.89 4.69 -8.50
CA PRO A 319 -18.08 5.22 -9.13
C PRO A 319 -18.67 4.14 -10.01
N VAL A 320 -19.91 3.74 -9.74
CA VAL A 320 -20.62 2.65 -10.42
C VAL A 320 -20.91 2.92 -11.91
N ASP A 321 -20.59 4.11 -12.41
CA ASP A 321 -20.86 4.55 -13.78
C ASP A 321 -19.66 5.15 -14.51
N VAL A 322 -18.45 5.11 -13.95
CA VAL A 322 -17.25 5.63 -14.64
C VAL A 322 -16.67 4.63 -15.62
N ILE A 323 -16.39 5.09 -16.85
CA ILE A 323 -15.84 4.27 -17.94
C ILE A 323 -14.31 4.11 -17.84
N GLN A 324 -13.79 3.58 -16.72
CA GLN A 324 -12.34 3.40 -16.52
C GLN A 324 -11.70 2.33 -17.42
N ALA A 325 -12.44 1.25 -17.68
CA ALA A 325 -11.95 0.12 -18.45
C ALA A 325 -11.99 0.43 -19.94
N LEU A 326 -10.98 -0.01 -20.68
CA LEU A 326 -11.10 0.01 -22.14
C LEU A 326 -12.15 -1.02 -22.56
N THR A 327 -13.22 -0.53 -23.17
CA THR A 327 -14.36 -1.35 -23.59
C THR A 327 -14.59 -1.15 -25.08
N ALA A 328 -14.83 -2.23 -25.81
CA ALA A 328 -15.32 -2.18 -27.19
C ALA A 328 -16.83 -2.41 -27.22
N ARG A 329 -17.56 -1.66 -28.05
CA ARG A 329 -18.96 -1.88 -28.38
C ARG A 329 -19.12 -2.11 -29.87
N SER A 330 -19.86 -3.14 -30.25
CA SER A 330 -20.24 -3.37 -31.64
C SER A 330 -21.24 -2.31 -32.11
N ALA A 331 -20.93 -1.62 -33.21
CA ALA A 331 -21.83 -0.63 -33.80
C ALA A 331 -23.13 -1.26 -34.33
N THR A 332 -23.11 -2.56 -34.64
CA THR A 332 -24.22 -3.28 -35.29
C THR A 332 -25.05 -4.12 -34.31
N THR A 333 -24.44 -4.72 -33.29
CA THR A 333 -25.12 -5.66 -32.38
C THR A 333 -25.27 -5.14 -30.95
N ASP A 334 -24.66 -4.00 -30.62
CA ASP A 334 -24.55 -3.45 -29.24
C ASP A 334 -23.80 -4.31 -28.23
N GLU A 335 -23.27 -5.45 -28.66
CA GLU A 335 -22.42 -6.30 -27.82
C GLU A 335 -21.22 -5.49 -27.29
N THR A 336 -20.85 -5.72 -26.02
CA THR A 336 -19.68 -5.10 -25.41
C THR A 336 -18.64 -6.14 -25.00
N VAL A 337 -17.36 -5.77 -25.15
CA VAL A 337 -16.19 -6.56 -24.74
C VAL A 337 -15.28 -5.68 -23.90
N ARG A 338 -14.98 -6.11 -22.66
CA ARG A 338 -13.95 -5.48 -21.82
C ARG A 338 -12.58 -5.97 -22.29
N LEU A 339 -11.69 -5.04 -22.60
CA LEU A 339 -10.37 -5.33 -23.19
C LEU A 339 -9.24 -5.15 -22.18
N LEU A 340 -9.29 -4.08 -21.37
CA LEU A 340 -8.34 -3.80 -20.29
C LEU A 340 -9.11 -3.34 -19.05
N ASP A 341 -8.54 -3.50 -17.86
CA ASP A 341 -9.15 -3.04 -16.61
C ASP A 341 -9.00 -1.54 -16.40
N HIS A 342 -7.93 -0.97 -16.94
CA HIS A 342 -7.72 0.47 -17.09
C HIS A 342 -6.79 0.74 -18.27
N MET A 343 -6.73 2.02 -18.64
CA MET A 343 -5.77 2.51 -19.62
C MET A 343 -5.38 3.95 -19.31
N THR A 344 -4.17 4.34 -19.71
CA THR A 344 -3.66 5.71 -19.61
C THR A 344 -3.60 6.42 -20.95
N GLY A 345 -3.92 5.72 -22.04
CA GLY A 345 -4.05 6.28 -23.37
C GLY A 345 -4.12 5.20 -24.44
N ALA A 346 -4.85 5.51 -25.51
CA ALA A 346 -4.96 4.68 -26.71
C ALA A 346 -4.59 5.49 -27.95
N VAL A 347 -3.79 4.91 -28.83
CA VAL A 347 -3.48 5.50 -30.13
C VAL A 347 -3.73 4.48 -31.25
N PRO A 348 -4.36 4.90 -32.35
CA PRO A 348 -4.57 4.02 -33.47
C PRO A 348 -3.29 3.74 -34.27
N ALA A 349 -3.19 2.53 -34.82
CA ALA A 349 -2.02 2.02 -35.53
C ALA A 349 -2.29 1.79 -37.03
N PRO A 350 -1.26 1.83 -37.90
CA PRO A 350 -1.45 1.82 -39.36
C PRO A 350 -2.04 0.52 -39.91
N ASP A 351 -1.93 -0.57 -39.16
CA ASP A 351 -2.46 -1.89 -39.51
C ASP A 351 -3.97 -2.03 -39.21
N GLY A 352 -4.60 -1.04 -38.56
CA GLY A 352 -6.00 -1.15 -38.12
C GLY A 352 -6.19 -1.74 -36.76
N THR A 353 -5.11 -1.86 -35.98
CA THR A 353 -5.15 -2.14 -34.56
C THR A 353 -5.11 -0.83 -33.75
N LEU A 354 -5.33 -0.93 -32.45
CA LEU A 354 -5.00 0.13 -31.50
C LEU A 354 -3.80 -0.31 -30.67
N LEU A 355 -2.94 0.64 -30.35
CA LEU A 355 -1.92 0.48 -29.34
C LEU A 355 -2.37 1.20 -28.06
N VAL A 356 -2.36 0.51 -26.94
CA VAL A 356 -2.94 1.00 -25.68
C VAL A 356 -1.95 0.79 -24.55
N HIS A 357 -1.71 1.83 -23.77
CA HIS A 357 -0.95 1.72 -22.53
C HIS A 357 -1.93 1.56 -21.36
N GLY A 358 -1.76 0.53 -20.54
CA GLY A 358 -2.71 0.20 -19.48
C GLY A 358 -2.41 -1.13 -18.81
N GLY A 359 -3.46 -1.74 -18.25
CA GLY A 359 -3.28 -2.96 -17.49
C GLY A 359 -4.49 -3.88 -17.46
N LEU A 360 -4.20 -5.17 -17.27
CA LEU A 360 -5.18 -6.23 -17.15
C LEU A 360 -4.78 -7.15 -15.99
N VAL A 361 -5.70 -7.38 -15.06
CA VAL A 361 -5.52 -8.29 -13.93
C VAL A 361 -5.14 -9.68 -14.45
N GLY A 362 -4.13 -10.28 -13.83
CA GLY A 362 -3.53 -11.55 -14.25
C GLY A 362 -2.47 -11.44 -15.36
N THR A 363 -2.41 -10.33 -16.10
CA THR A 363 -1.39 -10.11 -17.16
C THR A 363 -0.39 -9.02 -16.77
N GLY A 364 -0.82 -7.97 -16.07
CA GLY A 364 0.03 -6.89 -15.57
C GLY A 364 -0.04 -5.60 -16.38
N GLU A 365 0.79 -4.63 -16.02
CA GLU A 365 0.90 -3.33 -16.69
C GLU A 365 1.80 -3.40 -17.93
N GLY A 366 1.43 -2.62 -18.95
CA GLY A 366 2.28 -2.40 -20.10
C GLY A 366 1.57 -1.91 -21.34
N LEU A 367 2.17 -2.24 -22.48
CA LEU A 367 1.70 -1.86 -23.81
C LEU A 367 0.94 -3.02 -24.44
N TYR A 368 -0.31 -2.78 -24.82
CA TYR A 368 -1.22 -3.75 -25.39
C TYR A 368 -1.57 -3.38 -26.83
N ARG A 369 -1.74 -4.40 -27.67
CA ARG A 369 -2.33 -4.29 -29.00
C ARG A 369 -3.76 -4.76 -28.95
N ILE A 370 -4.68 -3.93 -29.43
CA ILE A 370 -6.08 -4.28 -29.58
C ILE A 370 -6.37 -4.53 -31.06
N ALA A 371 -6.75 -5.76 -31.38
CA ALA A 371 -7.00 -6.19 -32.76
C ALA A 371 -8.28 -7.03 -32.85
N LEU A 372 -8.88 -7.11 -34.04
CA LEU A 372 -9.96 -8.06 -34.30
C LEU A 372 -9.37 -9.47 -34.37
N GLY A 373 -9.90 -10.38 -33.55
CA GLY A 373 -9.60 -11.81 -33.61
C GLY A 373 -10.23 -12.47 -34.83
N GLU A 374 -9.94 -13.76 -35.01
CA GLU A 374 -10.48 -14.56 -36.15
C GLU A 374 -12.02 -14.61 -36.16
N ASP A 375 -12.66 -14.49 -35.00
CA ASP A 375 -14.11 -14.43 -34.83
C ASP A 375 -14.69 -13.03 -35.06
N GLY A 376 -13.86 -12.05 -35.40
CA GLY A 376 -14.25 -10.65 -35.60
C GLY A 376 -14.50 -9.89 -34.30
N ARG A 377 -14.20 -10.46 -33.12
CA ARG A 377 -14.27 -9.76 -31.83
C ARG A 377 -12.94 -9.11 -31.47
N PRO A 378 -12.94 -7.90 -30.88
CA PRO A 378 -11.72 -7.27 -30.38
C PRO A 378 -11.09 -8.11 -29.27
N THR A 379 -9.76 -8.22 -29.31
CA THR A 379 -8.92 -8.91 -28.33
C THR A 379 -7.77 -8.00 -27.91
N ALA A 380 -7.24 -8.21 -26.70
CA ALA A 380 -6.08 -7.49 -26.18
C ALA A 380 -4.88 -8.44 -26.07
N GLU A 381 -3.76 -8.08 -26.69
CA GLU A 381 -2.49 -8.82 -26.65
C GLU A 381 -1.41 -7.96 -25.99
N LEU A 382 -0.68 -8.49 -25.00
CA LEU A 382 0.44 -7.79 -24.38
C LEU A 382 1.64 -7.76 -25.34
N VAL A 383 2.02 -6.57 -25.78
CA VAL A 383 3.18 -6.33 -26.66
C VAL A 383 4.46 -6.13 -25.86
N ALA A 384 4.37 -5.42 -24.73
CA ALA A 384 5.50 -5.18 -23.84
C ALA A 384 5.05 -5.07 -22.38
N SER A 385 5.70 -5.82 -21.49
CA SER A 385 5.43 -5.78 -20.05
C SER A 385 6.30 -4.75 -19.34
N GLU A 386 5.73 -4.03 -18.38
CA GLU A 386 6.50 -3.23 -17.41
C GLU A 386 6.96 -4.04 -16.18
N GLY A 387 6.59 -5.31 -16.09
CA GLY A 387 6.88 -6.16 -14.93
C GLY A 387 6.14 -5.76 -13.64
N ARG A 388 5.20 -4.79 -13.72
CA ARG A 388 4.36 -4.37 -12.59
C ARG A 388 3.00 -5.06 -12.66
N PRO A 389 2.45 -5.56 -11.54
CA PRO A 389 1.11 -6.13 -11.51
C PRO A 389 0.04 -5.03 -11.55
N THR A 390 -1.06 -5.30 -12.26
CA THR A 390 -2.28 -4.46 -12.23
C THR A 390 -3.02 -4.61 -10.90
N GLU A 391 -3.05 -5.83 -10.34
CA GLU A 391 -3.64 -6.09 -9.04
C GLU A 391 -2.72 -5.64 -7.87
N LEU A 392 -3.32 -5.40 -6.71
CA LEU A 392 -2.55 -5.19 -5.49
C LEU A 392 -1.79 -6.47 -5.14
N THR A 393 -0.47 -6.36 -4.98
CA THR A 393 0.41 -7.47 -4.62
C THR A 393 1.17 -7.15 -3.35
N TYR A 394 1.29 -8.11 -2.44
CA TYR A 394 2.11 -7.97 -1.24
C TYR A 394 3.58 -8.14 -1.58
N LEU A 395 4.41 -7.17 -1.21
CA LEU A 395 5.85 -7.14 -1.50
C LEU A 395 6.72 -7.52 -0.29
N GLY A 396 6.12 -7.73 0.88
CA GLY A 396 6.83 -8.16 2.09
C GLY A 396 6.82 -7.16 3.24
N THR A 397 7.55 -7.50 4.29
CA THR A 397 7.78 -6.71 5.50
C THR A 397 9.14 -7.06 6.08
N ASP A 398 9.76 -6.10 6.78
CA ASP A 398 10.99 -6.32 7.56
C ASP A 398 10.69 -6.61 9.04
N LEU A 399 9.42 -6.79 9.40
CA LEU A 399 9.00 -7.11 10.76
C LEU A 399 9.43 -8.52 11.15
N ARG A 400 10.45 -8.59 12.01
CA ARG A 400 10.92 -9.83 12.65
C ARG A 400 10.91 -9.71 14.16
N THR A 401 11.62 -8.72 14.67
CA THR A 401 11.69 -8.40 16.09
C THR A 401 11.43 -6.91 16.26
N LEU A 402 10.53 -6.58 17.18
CA LEU A 402 10.17 -5.22 17.54
C LEU A 402 10.64 -4.96 18.97
N ASP A 403 11.58 -4.02 19.13
CA ASP A 403 12.01 -3.56 20.45
C ASP A 403 11.00 -2.52 20.96
N LEU A 404 10.24 -2.88 21.98
CA LEU A 404 9.23 -2.00 22.56
C LEU A 404 9.75 -1.22 23.79
N ASP A 405 11.00 -1.46 24.21
CA ASP A 405 11.69 -0.58 25.18
C ASP A 405 12.23 0.68 24.50
N ALA A 406 12.41 0.62 23.17
CA ALA A 406 12.76 1.78 22.36
C ALA A 406 11.64 2.83 22.29
N ASP A 407 12.01 4.04 21.86
CA ASP A 407 11.08 5.16 21.65
C ASP A 407 9.88 4.75 20.79
N PRO A 408 8.65 4.66 21.35
CA PRO A 408 7.50 4.09 20.67
C PRO A 408 7.05 4.93 19.46
N ALA A 409 7.48 6.20 19.37
CA ALA A 409 7.23 7.04 18.20
C ALA A 409 8.12 6.68 17.01
N LYS A 410 9.26 6.02 17.24
CA LYS A 410 10.22 5.57 16.22
C LYS A 410 10.13 4.08 15.92
N THR A 411 9.44 3.33 16.78
CA THR A 411 9.19 1.91 16.60
C THR A 411 8.01 1.70 15.64
N HIS A 412 8.30 1.35 14.39
CA HIS A 412 7.30 1.28 13.33
C HIS A 412 7.00 -0.15 12.85
N LEU A 413 5.72 -0.41 12.63
CA LEU A 413 5.20 -1.57 11.94
C LEU A 413 5.01 -1.20 10.46
N LYS A 414 5.78 -1.81 9.55
CA LYS A 414 5.77 -1.46 8.11
C LYS A 414 5.52 -2.66 7.22
N TRP A 415 4.70 -2.47 6.19
CA TRP A 415 4.42 -3.46 5.17
C TRP A 415 4.51 -2.81 3.79
N ARG A 416 4.82 -3.61 2.76
CA ARG A 416 4.99 -3.14 1.39
C ARG A 416 3.98 -3.80 0.45
N MET A 417 3.41 -3.02 -0.46
CA MET A 417 2.53 -3.47 -1.53
C MET A 417 2.88 -2.80 -2.87
N SER A 418 2.37 -3.35 -3.97
CA SER A 418 2.68 -2.85 -5.33
C SER A 418 2.33 -1.37 -5.54
N ARG A 419 1.34 -0.83 -4.82
CA ARG A 419 0.88 0.58 -4.84
C ARG A 419 0.04 0.90 -3.61
N VAL A 420 0.02 2.15 -3.14
CA VAL A 420 -0.64 2.61 -1.90
C VAL A 420 -2.01 3.27 -2.08
N ASN A 421 -2.84 2.80 -3.02
CA ASN A 421 -4.21 3.31 -3.26
C ASN A 421 -5.30 2.34 -2.77
N ALA A 422 -5.28 2.05 -1.46
CA ALA A 422 -6.09 1.00 -0.86
C ALA A 422 -6.67 1.39 0.51
N ASP A 423 -7.86 0.88 0.79
CA ASP A 423 -8.40 0.82 2.15
C ASP A 423 -7.88 -0.46 2.82
N VAL A 424 -7.02 -0.31 3.83
CA VAL A 424 -6.39 -1.44 4.54
C VAL A 424 -7.07 -1.66 5.88
N TYR A 425 -7.45 -2.91 6.13
CA TYR A 425 -8.00 -3.40 7.39
C TYR A 425 -6.93 -4.25 8.06
N LEU A 426 -6.22 -3.68 9.04
CA LEU A 426 -5.15 -4.33 9.79
C LEU A 426 -5.71 -4.96 11.07
N LYS A 427 -5.21 -6.15 11.40
CA LYS A 427 -5.40 -6.82 12.70
C LYS A 427 -4.05 -7.26 13.25
N LEU A 428 -3.78 -6.91 14.50
CA LEU A 428 -2.69 -7.43 15.32
C LEU A 428 -3.28 -8.25 16.46
N THR A 429 -2.65 -9.35 16.84
CA THR A 429 -3.08 -10.19 17.97
C THR A 429 -1.87 -10.74 18.69
N HIS A 430 -1.76 -10.48 19.99
CA HIS A 430 -0.73 -11.14 20.78
C HIS A 430 -1.14 -12.59 21.04
N ARG A 431 -0.29 -13.54 20.64
CA ARG A 431 -0.67 -14.96 20.53
C ARG A 431 -1.02 -15.59 21.88
N ARG A 432 -0.30 -15.23 22.95
CA ARG A 432 -0.52 -15.84 24.27
C ARG A 432 -1.72 -15.23 25.00
N SER A 433 -1.91 -13.92 24.94
CA SER A 433 -3.03 -13.25 25.64
C SER A 433 -4.34 -13.27 24.85
N GLY A 434 -4.27 -13.37 23.51
CA GLY A 434 -5.42 -13.24 22.63
C GLY A 434 -5.90 -11.80 22.44
N GLU A 435 -5.30 -10.83 23.13
CA GLU A 435 -5.61 -9.41 22.99
C GLU A 435 -5.29 -8.93 21.57
N ALA A 436 -6.24 -8.20 20.99
CA ALA A 436 -6.19 -7.82 19.59
C ALA A 436 -6.38 -6.31 19.38
N PHE A 437 -5.76 -5.80 18.32
CA PHE A 437 -5.92 -4.44 17.82
C PHE A 437 -6.35 -4.49 16.36
N GLU A 438 -7.37 -3.73 16.02
CA GLU A 438 -7.87 -3.62 14.65
C GLU A 438 -7.91 -2.14 14.22
N LEU A 439 -7.47 -1.87 12.99
CA LEU A 439 -7.41 -0.52 12.44
C LEU A 439 -7.79 -0.51 10.96
N LYS A 440 -8.67 0.41 10.58
CA LYS A 440 -8.88 0.79 9.18
C LYS A 440 -7.95 1.95 8.83
N MET A 441 -7.12 1.76 7.81
CA MET A 441 -6.25 2.77 7.22
C MET A 441 -6.77 3.14 5.84
N HIS A 442 -6.83 4.43 5.56
CA HIS A 442 -7.10 4.95 4.22
C HIS A 442 -5.77 5.38 3.61
N LEU A 443 -5.27 4.64 2.63
CA LEU A 443 -3.99 4.94 1.99
C LEU A 443 -4.25 5.72 0.72
N TYR A 444 -3.75 6.96 0.71
CA TYR A 444 -3.80 7.86 -0.43
C TYR A 444 -2.38 8.20 -0.85
N ARG A 445 -2.13 8.26 -2.16
CA ARG A 445 -0.85 8.73 -2.69
C ARG A 445 -0.59 10.20 -2.36
N GLU A 446 -1.63 11.02 -2.44
CA GLU A 446 -1.53 12.49 -2.36
C GLU A 446 -1.48 13.04 -0.92
N SER A 447 -1.76 12.21 0.10
CA SER A 447 -1.69 12.61 1.51
C SER A 447 -0.76 11.67 2.29
N ALA A 448 0.53 11.96 2.22
CA ALA A 448 1.63 11.23 2.86
C ALA A 448 1.62 11.24 4.41
N GLY A 449 0.50 11.54 5.06
CA GLY A 449 0.48 12.03 6.44
C GLY A 449 0.04 11.08 7.55
N ALA A 450 -0.77 10.04 7.27
CA ALA A 450 -1.32 9.21 8.35
C ALA A 450 -0.66 7.83 8.45
N TYR A 451 -0.55 7.09 7.35
CA TYR A 451 -0.09 5.70 7.36
C TYR A 451 0.77 5.31 6.15
N THR A 452 1.20 6.29 5.34
CA THR A 452 1.98 6.08 4.11
C THR A 452 3.38 6.65 4.31
N TYR A 453 4.41 5.86 3.98
CA TYR A 453 5.82 6.27 4.07
C TYR A 453 6.42 6.59 2.69
N ASP A 454 5.99 5.87 1.66
CA ASP A 454 6.37 6.05 0.26
C ASP A 454 5.30 5.42 -0.66
N ASP A 455 5.54 5.39 -1.97
CA ASP A 455 4.58 4.87 -2.98
C ASP A 455 4.26 3.35 -2.85
N GLN A 456 4.97 2.61 -1.99
CA GLN A 456 4.79 1.17 -1.77
C GLN A 456 4.67 0.79 -0.29
N THR A 457 5.11 1.63 0.64
CA THR A 457 5.22 1.30 2.06
C THR A 457 4.14 1.99 2.88
N PHE A 458 3.41 1.20 3.66
CA PHE A 458 2.43 1.67 4.62
C PHE A 458 2.70 1.12 6.02
N GLY A 459 2.15 1.74 7.05
CA GLY A 459 2.37 1.31 8.41
C GLY A 459 1.88 2.29 9.46
N LEU A 460 2.31 2.06 10.69
CA LEU A 460 2.03 2.88 11.86
C LEU A 460 3.14 2.74 12.91
N SER A 461 3.27 3.71 13.80
CA SER A 461 4.11 3.61 14.99
C SER A 461 3.44 2.81 16.12
N TRP A 462 4.25 2.29 17.04
CA TRP A 462 3.71 1.68 18.26
C TRP A 462 2.98 2.70 19.14
N ALA A 463 3.43 3.96 19.14
CA ALA A 463 2.74 5.06 19.82
C ALA A 463 1.28 5.21 19.35
N GLU A 464 1.00 5.00 18.06
CA GLU A 464 -0.38 5.02 17.53
C GLU A 464 -1.20 3.80 17.96
N VAL A 465 -0.58 2.62 18.05
CA VAL A 465 -1.20 1.41 18.62
C VAL A 465 -1.58 1.67 20.08
N ALA A 466 -0.67 2.25 20.87
CA ALA A 466 -0.87 2.60 22.27
C ALA A 466 -1.95 3.67 22.47
N ALA A 467 -1.99 4.69 21.61
CA ALA A 467 -3.02 5.71 21.67
C ALA A 467 -4.44 5.15 21.46
N LYS A 468 -4.57 4.03 20.73
CA LYS A 468 -5.86 3.49 20.27
C LYS A 468 -6.27 2.17 20.92
N SER A 469 -5.42 1.52 21.70
CA SER A 469 -5.70 0.18 22.23
C SER A 469 -5.05 -0.10 23.59
N LYS A 470 -5.65 -1.01 24.37
CA LYS A 470 -5.03 -1.55 25.58
C LYS A 470 -3.75 -2.31 25.25
N LEU A 471 -3.78 -3.11 24.18
CA LEU A 471 -2.65 -3.88 23.66
C LEU A 471 -1.40 -3.03 23.42
N GLY A 472 -1.55 -1.77 23.00
CA GLY A 472 -0.40 -0.89 22.83
C GLY A 472 0.04 -0.17 24.10
N LYS A 473 -0.88 0.11 25.05
CA LYS A 473 -0.58 0.81 26.31
C LYS A 473 0.15 -0.09 27.31
N ALA A 474 -0.27 -1.34 27.40
CA ALA A 474 0.30 -2.39 28.23
C ALA A 474 0.70 -3.55 27.31
N PRO A 475 1.78 -3.38 26.52
CA PRO A 475 2.14 -4.33 25.50
C PRO A 475 2.82 -5.56 26.08
N TYR A 476 2.33 -6.73 25.70
CA TYR A 476 2.92 -8.01 26.07
C TYR A 476 4.26 -8.25 25.37
N SER A 477 5.18 -8.92 26.05
CA SER A 477 6.32 -9.54 25.39
C SER A 477 5.91 -10.84 24.71
N GLY A 478 6.52 -11.14 23.55
CA GLY A 478 6.31 -12.41 22.84
C GLY A 478 5.82 -12.25 21.40
N THR A 479 5.18 -13.30 20.88
CA THR A 479 4.81 -13.36 19.46
C THR A 479 3.47 -12.69 19.17
N TYR A 480 3.45 -11.82 18.17
CA TYR A 480 2.28 -11.16 17.63
C TYR A 480 1.98 -11.68 16.23
N ASP A 481 0.75 -12.11 16.03
CA ASP A 481 0.18 -12.40 14.72
C ASP A 481 -0.35 -11.11 14.10
N TRP A 482 -0.06 -10.88 12.82
CA TRP A 482 -0.65 -9.80 12.05
C TRP A 482 -1.34 -10.34 10.81
N SER A 483 -2.43 -9.68 10.42
CA SER A 483 -3.07 -9.90 9.13
C SER A 483 -3.64 -8.59 8.60
N PHE A 484 -3.72 -8.46 7.29
CA PHE A 484 -4.46 -7.37 6.69
C PHE A 484 -5.25 -7.81 5.46
N ARG A 485 -6.34 -7.07 5.21
CA ARG A 485 -7.08 -7.06 3.95
C ARG A 485 -6.98 -5.67 3.35
N ALA A 486 -6.47 -5.54 2.13
CA ALA A 486 -6.37 -4.29 1.40
C ALA A 486 -7.34 -4.30 0.21
N VAL A 487 -8.23 -3.31 0.16
CA VAL A 487 -9.25 -3.15 -0.88
C VAL A 487 -8.79 -2.05 -1.85
N PRO A 488 -8.60 -2.34 -3.16
CA PRO A 488 -8.24 -1.31 -4.13
C PRO A 488 -9.32 -0.22 -4.20
N GLN A 489 -8.96 1.05 -3.99
CA GLN A 489 -9.93 2.16 -3.97
C GLN A 489 -10.54 2.45 -5.36
N ASN A 490 -9.81 2.11 -6.43
CA ASN A 490 -10.32 2.21 -7.81
C ASN A 490 -11.11 0.97 -8.27
N GLY A 491 -11.28 -0.04 -7.41
CA GLY A 491 -12.02 -1.26 -7.72
C GLY A 491 -11.34 -2.16 -8.78
N ILE A 492 -10.05 -1.94 -9.06
CA ILE A 492 -9.28 -2.76 -10.02
C ILE A 492 -8.54 -3.88 -9.28
N GLY A 493 -8.91 -5.11 -9.59
CA GLY A 493 -8.35 -6.33 -9.00
C GLY A 493 -9.07 -6.80 -7.74
N PRO A 494 -8.74 -8.01 -7.27
CA PRO A 494 -9.30 -8.54 -6.04
C PRO A 494 -8.74 -7.83 -4.80
N ASP A 495 -9.37 -8.08 -3.64
CA ASP A 495 -8.78 -7.73 -2.36
C ASP A 495 -7.45 -8.47 -2.16
N LEU A 496 -6.42 -7.74 -1.74
CA LEU A 496 -5.17 -8.35 -1.28
C LEU A 496 -5.32 -8.77 0.18
N LYS A 497 -4.95 -10.01 0.50
CA LYS A 497 -4.89 -10.51 1.88
C LYS A 497 -3.48 -11.01 2.18
N ALA A 498 -2.93 -10.63 3.32
CA ALA A 498 -1.65 -11.13 3.79
C ALA A 498 -1.65 -11.29 5.31
N SER A 499 -0.75 -12.14 5.81
CA SER A 499 -0.56 -12.39 7.24
C SER A 499 0.87 -12.81 7.52
N GLY A 500 1.29 -12.67 8.77
CA GLY A 500 2.58 -13.11 9.26
C GLY A 500 2.68 -12.91 10.77
N GLU A 501 3.90 -12.98 11.29
CA GLU A 501 4.18 -12.80 12.71
C GLU A 501 5.39 -11.90 12.93
N PHE A 502 5.50 -11.33 14.13
CA PHE A 502 6.74 -10.73 14.64
C PHE A 502 6.86 -11.00 16.14
N TYR A 503 8.07 -10.91 16.68
CA TYR A 503 8.32 -11.02 18.11
C TYR A 503 8.51 -9.63 18.72
N ALA A 504 7.71 -9.27 19.72
CA ALA A 504 7.88 -8.07 20.54
C ALA A 504 8.80 -8.40 21.72
N LYS A 505 9.91 -7.67 21.83
CA LYS A 505 10.87 -7.81 22.92
C LYS A 505 10.74 -6.61 23.87
N ARG A 506 10.74 -6.90 25.17
CA ARG A 506 10.86 -5.90 26.25
C ARG A 506 11.71 -6.42 27.40
N THR A 507 12.10 -5.51 28.28
CA THR A 507 12.78 -5.80 29.54
C THR A 507 11.72 -6.06 30.60
N ALA A 508 11.72 -7.24 31.22
CA ALA A 508 10.71 -7.58 32.23
C ALA A 508 10.76 -6.61 33.42
N ASP A 509 9.61 -6.05 33.79
CA ASP A 509 9.50 -5.18 34.94
C ASP A 509 9.47 -5.99 36.25
N PRO A 510 10.06 -5.45 37.34
CA PRO A 510 9.88 -6.02 38.66
C PRO A 510 8.38 -6.12 38.99
N HIS A 511 7.92 -7.30 39.41
CA HIS A 511 6.52 -7.60 39.76
C HIS A 511 5.53 -7.71 38.58
N ASP A 512 5.97 -7.66 37.32
CA ASP A 512 5.13 -7.98 36.17
C ASP A 512 5.16 -9.50 35.88
N LEU A 513 4.16 -10.23 36.38
CA LEU A 513 4.06 -11.69 36.26
C LEU A 513 3.43 -12.13 34.94
N ASN A 514 2.74 -11.22 34.24
CA ASN A 514 2.00 -11.53 33.02
C ASN A 514 2.64 -10.98 31.73
N ASP A 515 3.73 -10.22 31.87
CA ASP A 515 4.58 -9.54 30.88
C ASP A 515 3.94 -8.37 30.10
N ASN A 516 2.90 -7.75 30.64
CA ASN A 516 2.21 -6.60 30.04
C ASN A 516 2.81 -5.23 30.40
N HIS A 517 3.94 -5.18 31.10
CA HIS A 517 4.59 -3.96 31.61
C HIS A 517 3.78 -3.18 32.64
N THR A 518 2.91 -3.87 33.36
CA THR A 518 2.27 -3.32 34.54
C THR A 518 2.49 -4.29 35.71
N PRO A 519 2.75 -3.78 36.91
CA PRO A 519 2.99 -4.66 38.03
C PRO A 519 1.72 -5.40 38.44
N ASP A 520 1.88 -6.67 38.80
CA ASP A 520 0.84 -7.49 39.40
C ASP A 520 0.95 -7.50 40.92
N LEU A 521 -0.19 -7.61 41.60
CA LEU A 521 -0.24 -8.00 43.01
C LEU A 521 -0.60 -9.49 43.13
N LEU A 522 0.02 -10.16 44.10
CA LEU A 522 -0.43 -11.47 44.55
C LEU A 522 -1.19 -11.34 45.87
N ALA A 523 -2.32 -12.02 46.00
CA ALA A 523 -3.12 -12.01 47.21
C ALA A 523 -3.59 -13.42 47.57
N ARG A 524 -3.46 -13.81 48.84
CA ARG A 524 -4.01 -15.07 49.35
C ARG A 524 -5.31 -14.83 50.10
N ASP A 525 -6.35 -15.59 49.79
CA ASP A 525 -7.64 -15.52 50.50
C ASP A 525 -7.69 -16.43 51.74
N ALA A 526 -8.82 -16.41 52.44
CA ALA A 526 -9.02 -17.19 53.67
C ALA A 526 -9.11 -18.70 53.43
N GLU A 527 -9.46 -19.10 52.21
CA GLU A 527 -9.53 -20.49 51.74
C GLU A 527 -8.14 -21.04 51.38
N GLY A 528 -7.12 -20.17 51.32
CA GLY A 528 -5.76 -20.54 50.99
C GLY A 528 -5.48 -20.53 49.49
N ASP A 529 -6.33 -19.91 48.67
CA ASP A 529 -6.09 -19.72 47.25
C ASP A 529 -5.27 -18.46 46.99
N VAL A 530 -4.40 -18.51 45.98
CA VAL A 530 -3.63 -17.33 45.53
C VAL A 530 -4.27 -16.76 44.29
N TRP A 531 -4.40 -15.44 44.28
CA TRP A 531 -4.96 -14.61 43.22
C TRP A 531 -3.89 -13.68 42.67
N GLN A 532 -3.82 -13.58 41.35
CA GLN A 532 -3.08 -12.55 40.62
C GLN A 532 -4.03 -11.40 40.28
N ILE A 533 -3.60 -10.17 40.57
CA ILE A 533 -4.37 -8.96 40.33
C ILE A 533 -3.53 -8.01 39.48
N ASP A 534 -3.88 -7.93 38.21
CA ASP A 534 -3.28 -7.02 37.24
C ASP A 534 -3.63 -5.58 37.60
N THR A 535 -2.63 -4.68 37.61
CA THR A 535 -2.83 -3.30 38.06
C THR A 535 -2.65 -2.28 36.94
N ALA A 536 -3.34 -1.15 37.05
CA ALA A 536 -3.17 -0.02 36.14
C ALA A 536 -3.24 1.29 36.90
N TYR A 537 -2.32 2.19 36.60
CA TYR A 537 -2.32 3.52 37.16
C TYR A 537 -3.27 4.45 36.42
N ASP A 538 -4.26 4.97 37.13
CA ASP A 538 -5.16 5.99 36.63
C ASP A 538 -4.57 7.37 36.90
N THR A 539 -3.94 7.92 35.86
CA THR A 539 -3.37 9.28 35.86
C THR A 539 -4.36 10.39 36.25
N SER A 540 -5.66 10.19 36.04
CA SER A 540 -6.68 11.21 36.34
C SER A 540 -6.99 11.28 37.84
N THR A 541 -7.12 10.13 38.49
CA THR A 541 -7.35 10.03 39.94
C THR A 541 -6.05 9.98 40.74
N LYS A 542 -4.91 9.72 40.07
CA LYS A 542 -3.59 9.44 40.66
C LYS A 542 -3.64 8.27 41.62
N THR A 543 -4.35 7.21 41.22
CA THR A 543 -4.52 5.99 42.02
C THR A 543 -4.17 4.77 41.20
N LEU A 544 -3.70 3.73 41.89
CA LEU A 544 -3.57 2.41 41.31
C LEU A 544 -4.93 1.69 41.37
N THR A 545 -5.33 1.05 40.27
CA THR A 545 -6.62 0.36 40.12
C THR A 545 -6.42 -1.04 39.55
N ALA A 546 -7.42 -1.92 39.65
CA ALA A 546 -7.37 -3.22 38.98
C ALA A 546 -7.60 -3.03 37.47
N ALA A 547 -6.67 -3.52 36.64
CA ALA A 547 -6.72 -3.40 35.18
C ALA A 547 -7.68 -4.42 34.54
N ALA A 548 -7.83 -5.57 35.22
CA ALA A 548 -8.67 -6.69 34.82
C ALA A 548 -9.27 -7.38 36.07
N PRO A 549 -10.29 -8.23 35.90
CA PRO A 549 -10.75 -9.10 36.98
C PRO A 549 -9.58 -9.94 37.52
N ARG A 550 -9.50 -10.08 38.85
CA ARG A 550 -8.50 -10.95 39.50
C ARG A 550 -8.59 -12.37 38.92
N ARG A 551 -7.42 -13.02 38.81
CA ARG A 551 -7.29 -14.37 38.30
C ARG A 551 -6.85 -15.31 39.41
N ARG A 552 -7.51 -16.46 39.56
CA ARG A 552 -7.06 -17.51 40.48
C ARG A 552 -5.78 -18.12 39.90
N ALA A 553 -4.69 -17.97 40.62
CA ALA A 553 -3.36 -18.37 40.20
C ALA A 553 -2.91 -19.69 40.86
N GLY A 554 -3.54 -20.08 41.97
CA GLY A 554 -3.45 -21.45 42.45
C GLY A 554 -4.28 -21.75 43.69
N VAL A 555 -4.31 -23.03 44.06
CA VAL A 555 -5.15 -23.61 45.13
C VAL A 555 -4.31 -24.25 46.22
N ASP A 556 -4.84 -24.37 47.44
CA ASP A 556 -4.20 -25.03 48.59
C ASP A 556 -2.82 -24.44 48.97
N TRP A 557 -2.64 -23.12 48.78
CA TRP A 557 -1.41 -22.40 49.11
C TRP A 557 -1.20 -22.15 50.60
N ASP A 558 -2.11 -22.66 51.44
CA ASP A 558 -1.86 -22.85 52.87
C ASP A 558 -0.73 -23.83 53.16
N ALA A 559 -0.27 -24.60 52.16
CA ALA A 559 0.97 -25.36 52.25
C ALA A 559 2.21 -24.46 52.46
N TYR A 560 2.13 -23.19 52.07
CA TYR A 560 3.19 -22.20 52.16
C TYR A 560 2.95 -21.21 53.31
N ASP A 561 4.00 -20.93 54.07
CA ASP A 561 3.96 -19.95 55.17
C ASP A 561 4.60 -18.61 54.79
N ARG A 562 5.35 -18.55 53.69
CA ARG A 562 5.91 -17.35 53.06
C ARG A 562 5.79 -17.43 51.55
N ILE A 563 5.43 -16.32 50.94
CA ILE A 563 5.35 -16.12 49.48
C ILE A 563 5.88 -14.71 49.28
N GLU A 564 6.83 -14.48 48.39
CA GLU A 564 7.42 -13.17 48.17
C GLU A 564 7.73 -13.02 46.67
N SER A 565 7.30 -11.93 46.05
CA SER A 565 7.76 -11.57 44.71
C SER A 565 9.24 -11.19 44.78
N ILE A 566 10.02 -11.58 43.77
CA ILE A 566 11.47 -11.37 43.75
C ILE A 566 11.97 -10.76 42.45
N GLY A 567 11.07 -10.29 41.57
CA GLY A 567 11.43 -9.79 40.25
C GLY A 567 11.91 -10.90 39.30
N ASN A 568 12.44 -10.55 38.14
CA ASN A 568 12.88 -11.52 37.13
C ASN A 568 14.27 -12.10 37.48
N THR A 569 14.31 -13.36 37.91
CA THR A 569 15.54 -14.12 38.16
C THR A 569 15.88 -15.10 37.02
N GLY A 570 15.16 -14.98 35.89
CA GLY A 570 15.37 -15.63 34.61
C GLY A 570 14.06 -15.77 33.82
N GLY A 571 14.04 -15.40 32.53
CA GLY A 571 12.86 -15.54 31.66
C GLY A 571 12.30 -14.21 31.13
N GLU A 572 11.05 -14.21 30.65
CA GLU A 572 10.38 -13.07 30.00
C GLU A 572 9.51 -12.23 30.95
N ALA A 573 9.31 -12.68 32.20
CA ALA A 573 8.44 -12.05 33.21
C ALA A 573 9.06 -12.10 34.62
N GLY A 574 8.45 -11.41 35.58
CA GLY A 574 8.82 -11.46 36.99
C GLY A 574 8.53 -12.81 37.65
N ASP A 575 9.33 -13.17 38.65
CA ASP A 575 9.25 -14.42 39.40
C ASP A 575 8.87 -14.18 40.86
N PHE A 576 8.47 -15.26 41.55
CA PHE A 576 8.26 -15.24 42.99
C PHE A 576 8.74 -16.53 43.65
N VAL A 577 9.01 -16.45 44.95
CA VAL A 577 9.38 -17.62 45.77
C VAL A 577 8.32 -17.92 46.81
N ALA A 578 8.21 -19.19 47.17
CA ALA A 578 7.33 -19.65 48.23
C ALA A 578 8.03 -20.66 49.12
N ARG A 579 7.94 -20.48 50.44
CA ARG A 579 8.46 -21.41 51.44
C ARG A 579 7.32 -22.28 51.95
N ASP A 580 7.46 -23.58 51.81
CA ASP A 580 6.51 -24.52 52.38
C ASP A 580 6.74 -24.70 53.90
N LYS A 581 5.71 -25.20 54.59
CA LYS A 581 5.76 -25.46 56.05
C LYS A 581 6.82 -26.48 56.47
N SER A 582 7.43 -27.23 55.54
CA SER A 582 8.56 -28.12 55.83
C SER A 582 9.91 -27.39 55.83
N GLY A 583 9.94 -26.12 55.40
CA GLY A 583 11.14 -25.32 55.28
C GLY A 583 11.85 -25.49 53.94
N ALA A 584 11.17 -25.97 52.90
CA ALA A 584 11.70 -25.93 51.54
C ALA A 584 11.27 -24.66 50.81
N LEU A 585 12.23 -24.01 50.14
CA LEU A 585 11.97 -22.87 49.27
C LEU A 585 11.80 -23.35 47.82
N TRP A 586 10.78 -22.80 47.17
CA TRP A 586 10.41 -23.06 45.80
C TRP A 586 10.42 -21.75 45.02
N ILE A 587 10.88 -21.79 43.78
CA ILE A 587 10.76 -20.68 42.84
C ILE A 587 9.69 -21.00 41.79
N HIS A 588 8.92 -19.98 41.44
CA HIS A 588 7.85 -20.01 40.46
C HIS A 588 8.10 -18.91 39.43
N HIS A 589 8.13 -19.27 38.15
CA HIS A 589 8.32 -18.30 37.07
C HIS A 589 7.02 -17.59 36.69
N GLY A 590 7.15 -16.31 36.31
CA GLY A 590 6.11 -15.57 35.60
C GLY A 590 5.90 -16.06 34.15
N ALA A 591 4.84 -15.59 33.50
CA ALA A 591 4.47 -15.87 32.11
C ALA A 591 4.42 -17.36 31.72
N GLY A 592 3.74 -18.19 32.53
CA GLY A 592 3.09 -19.42 32.03
C GLY A 592 1.99 -19.11 31.00
N PRO A 593 1.36 -20.12 30.34
CA PRO A 593 0.29 -19.84 29.39
C PRO A 593 -0.80 -19.02 30.07
N LEU A 594 -1.17 -17.87 29.49
CA LEU A 594 -2.10 -16.87 30.05
C LEU A 594 -3.53 -17.39 30.31
N HIS A 595 -3.74 -18.70 30.28
CA HIS A 595 -5.03 -19.37 30.35
C HIS A 595 -5.01 -20.63 31.25
N SER A 596 -3.92 -20.93 31.98
CA SER A 596 -3.89 -22.05 32.96
C SER A 596 -4.11 -21.56 34.39
N GLU A 597 -5.04 -22.15 35.15
CA GLU A 597 -5.36 -21.79 36.55
C GLU A 597 -4.23 -22.07 37.58
N ALA A 598 -2.99 -22.31 37.14
CA ALA A 598 -1.91 -22.78 38.01
C ALA A 598 -0.55 -22.13 37.69
N LEU A 599 0.11 -21.58 38.71
CA LEU A 599 1.51 -21.13 38.74
C LEU A 599 2.51 -22.32 38.70
N THR A 600 2.29 -23.26 37.78
CA THR A 600 3.14 -24.42 37.52
C THR A 600 3.81 -24.30 36.15
N PRO A 601 5.09 -24.66 35.99
CA PRO A 601 5.96 -25.41 36.92
C PRO A 601 6.66 -24.57 38.01
N ARG A 602 7.08 -25.24 39.09
CA ARG A 602 7.92 -24.70 40.19
C ARG A 602 9.18 -25.54 40.37
N TRP A 603 10.27 -24.94 40.83
CA TRP A 603 11.54 -25.64 41.11
C TRP A 603 11.91 -25.53 42.57
N LYS A 604 12.41 -26.62 43.15
CA LYS A 604 12.91 -26.62 44.52
C LYS A 604 14.29 -25.96 44.56
N VAL A 605 14.40 -24.81 45.22
CA VAL A 605 15.67 -24.14 45.47
C VAL A 605 16.48 -24.92 46.52
N GLY A 606 15.83 -25.37 47.60
CA GLY A 606 16.48 -26.15 48.66
C GLY A 606 15.62 -26.34 49.90
N GLY A 607 16.14 -27.07 50.89
CA GLY A 607 15.54 -27.20 52.23
C GLY A 607 16.26 -26.35 53.28
N GLY A 608 15.74 -26.29 54.51
CA GLY A 608 16.37 -25.59 55.65
C GLY A 608 16.05 -24.10 55.75
N TRP A 609 15.13 -23.59 54.93
CA TRP A 609 14.72 -22.18 54.91
C TRP A 609 13.83 -21.78 56.09
N ASN A 610 13.45 -22.74 56.94
CA ASN A 610 12.83 -22.48 58.24
C ASN A 610 13.79 -21.82 59.25
N THR A 611 15.09 -21.72 58.94
CA THR A 611 16.03 -20.89 59.70
C THR A 611 15.73 -19.39 59.62
N TYR A 612 14.91 -18.96 58.65
CA TYR A 612 14.59 -17.57 58.38
C TYR A 612 13.22 -17.18 58.93
N THR A 613 13.12 -16.01 59.55
CA THR A 613 11.83 -15.43 59.98
C THR A 613 11.22 -14.59 58.87
N GLU A 614 12.02 -13.81 58.14
CA GLU A 614 11.61 -12.93 57.04
C GLU A 614 12.38 -13.24 55.76
N LEU A 615 11.72 -13.03 54.61
CA LEU A 615 12.28 -13.12 53.26
C LEU A 615 11.73 -11.92 52.48
N THR A 616 12.53 -11.30 51.63
CA THR A 616 12.05 -10.33 50.63
C THR A 616 13.07 -10.21 49.50
N GLY A 617 12.62 -9.96 48.28
CA GLY A 617 13.48 -9.78 47.11
C GLY A 617 12.86 -8.82 46.10
N GLY A 618 13.51 -8.65 44.94
CA GLY A 618 13.04 -7.72 43.90
C GLY A 618 13.88 -6.46 43.76
N SER A 619 14.86 -6.24 44.66
CA SER A 619 15.82 -5.13 44.55
C SER A 619 17.17 -5.66 44.06
N ASP A 620 17.77 -4.98 43.08
CA ASP A 620 19.16 -5.22 42.67
C ASP A 620 20.10 -4.58 43.71
N LEU A 621 20.62 -5.39 44.64
CA LEU A 621 21.43 -4.90 45.77
C LEU A 621 22.93 -4.87 45.43
N THR A 622 23.34 -5.63 44.42
CA THR A 622 24.74 -5.78 43.97
C THR A 622 25.08 -4.89 42.77
N GLY A 623 24.09 -4.23 42.16
CA GLY A 623 24.26 -3.36 40.99
C GLY A 623 24.49 -4.11 39.69
N ASP A 624 24.14 -5.40 39.63
CA ASP A 624 24.36 -6.27 38.47
C ASP A 624 23.15 -6.35 37.52
N LYS A 625 22.09 -5.60 37.84
CA LYS A 625 20.79 -5.51 37.15
C LYS A 625 19.90 -6.74 37.29
N THR A 626 20.22 -7.64 38.20
CA THR A 626 19.35 -8.75 38.57
C THR A 626 18.84 -8.55 40.00
N PRO A 627 17.56 -8.84 40.28
CA PRO A 627 17.03 -8.65 41.61
C PRO A 627 17.50 -9.75 42.57
N ASP A 628 17.97 -9.34 43.75
CA ASP A 628 18.48 -10.21 44.80
C ASP A 628 17.40 -10.57 45.83
N LEU A 629 17.72 -11.56 46.68
CA LEU A 629 16.91 -11.94 47.84
C LEU A 629 17.68 -11.64 49.14
N VAL A 630 16.98 -11.12 50.15
CA VAL A 630 17.50 -11.04 51.52
C VAL A 630 16.63 -11.82 52.50
N ALA A 631 17.26 -12.31 53.57
CA ALA A 631 16.60 -13.15 54.56
C ALA A 631 17.10 -12.85 55.97
N VAL A 632 16.19 -12.72 56.93
CA VAL A 632 16.52 -12.52 58.36
C VAL A 632 16.39 -13.83 59.09
N ASP A 633 17.46 -14.30 59.73
CA ASP A 633 17.43 -15.56 60.47
C ASP A 633 16.77 -15.44 61.85
N THR A 634 16.53 -16.57 62.51
CA THR A 634 15.92 -16.62 63.85
C THR A 634 16.78 -15.99 64.95
N ALA A 635 18.08 -15.75 64.71
CA ALA A 635 18.96 -15.00 65.60
C ALA A 635 18.92 -13.49 65.32
N GLY A 636 18.26 -13.07 64.25
CA GLY A 636 18.16 -11.68 63.82
C GLY A 636 19.36 -11.22 62.97
N ASP A 637 20.14 -12.12 62.38
CA ASP A 637 21.16 -11.76 61.39
C ASP A 637 20.54 -11.66 59.99
N LEU A 638 20.97 -10.68 59.20
CA LEU A 638 20.53 -10.48 57.81
C LEU A 638 21.52 -11.14 56.85
N TYR A 639 21.00 -11.90 55.89
CA TYR A 639 21.77 -12.53 54.83
C TYR A 639 21.31 -12.08 53.45
N LEU A 640 22.28 -11.91 52.56
CA LEU A 640 22.10 -11.72 51.12
C LEU A 640 22.17 -13.07 50.40
N TYR A 641 21.32 -13.21 49.40
CA TYR A 641 21.32 -14.27 48.41
C TYR A 641 21.37 -13.60 47.04
N GLU A 642 22.58 -13.46 46.50
CA GLU A 642 22.79 -12.86 45.18
C GLU A 642 22.12 -13.71 44.10
N SER A 643 21.42 -13.06 43.18
CA SER A 643 20.81 -13.74 42.06
C SER A 643 21.86 -14.24 41.07
N THR A 644 21.64 -15.42 40.50
CA THR A 644 22.48 -15.95 39.41
C THR A 644 21.91 -15.64 38.03
N GLY A 645 20.70 -15.08 37.98
CA GLY A 645 19.92 -14.89 36.75
C GLY A 645 19.52 -16.20 36.04
N THR A 646 19.62 -17.35 36.72
CA THR A 646 19.33 -18.66 36.12
C THR A 646 18.60 -19.62 37.07
N THR A 647 17.63 -20.37 36.55
CA THR A 647 16.95 -21.46 37.27
C THR A 647 17.44 -22.84 36.78
N PRO A 648 17.42 -23.90 37.63
CA PRO A 648 16.79 -24.01 38.95
C PRO A 648 17.65 -23.58 40.15
N ALA A 649 18.82 -22.97 39.94
CA ALA A 649 19.72 -22.51 41.01
C ALA A 649 19.78 -20.97 41.05
N PRO A 650 18.68 -20.28 41.45
CA PRO A 650 18.53 -18.84 41.29
C PRO A 650 19.43 -18.01 42.20
N PHE A 651 20.05 -18.59 43.22
CA PHE A 651 20.84 -17.85 44.20
C PHE A 651 22.23 -18.44 44.45
N ALA A 652 23.21 -17.56 44.64
CA ALA A 652 24.53 -17.88 45.15
C ALA A 652 24.50 -18.30 46.65
N PRO A 653 25.59 -18.86 47.20
CA PRO A 653 25.70 -19.11 48.63
C PRO A 653 25.49 -17.84 49.45
N ARG A 654 24.74 -17.94 50.56
CA ARG A 654 24.39 -16.78 51.39
C ARG A 654 25.61 -16.06 51.98
N GLU A 655 25.54 -14.74 52.03
CA GLU A 655 26.49 -13.88 52.75
C GLU A 655 25.81 -13.15 53.91
N LYS A 656 26.46 -13.06 55.08
CA LYS A 656 25.92 -12.29 56.20
C LYS A 656 26.26 -10.81 56.02
N ILE A 657 25.23 -9.98 55.91
CA ILE A 657 25.37 -8.54 55.62
C ILE A 657 24.88 -7.63 56.76
N GLY A 658 24.32 -8.20 57.83
CA GLY A 658 23.86 -7.41 58.96
C GLY A 658 23.56 -8.20 60.23
N HIS A 659 23.42 -7.44 61.32
CA HIS A 659 23.11 -7.95 62.66
C HIS A 659 21.90 -7.22 63.25
N SER A 660 21.23 -7.83 64.23
CA SER A 660 20.15 -7.21 65.01
C SER A 660 18.92 -6.77 64.20
N TRP A 661 18.62 -7.45 63.09
CA TRP A 661 17.43 -7.24 62.27
C TRP A 661 16.14 -7.82 62.87
N GLY A 662 16.24 -8.65 63.92
CA GLY A 662 15.09 -9.16 64.68
C GLY A 662 14.27 -8.09 65.43
N ILE A 663 14.68 -6.82 65.36
CA ILE A 663 13.90 -5.67 65.86
C ILE A 663 12.74 -5.27 64.93
N TYR A 664 12.79 -5.73 63.67
CA TYR A 664 11.77 -5.47 62.65
C TYR A 664 10.71 -6.56 62.65
N ASP A 665 9.48 -6.19 62.28
CA ASP A 665 8.38 -7.12 62.08
C ASP A 665 8.03 -7.32 60.59
N GLN A 666 8.55 -6.47 59.71
CA GLN A 666 8.44 -6.59 58.26
C GLN A 666 9.64 -5.92 57.58
N ILE A 667 10.19 -6.59 56.57
CA ILE A 667 11.15 -6.03 55.62
C ILE A 667 10.61 -6.17 54.21
N THR A 668 10.86 -5.18 53.36
CA THR A 668 10.34 -5.15 51.99
C THR A 668 11.43 -4.59 51.08
N ALA A 669 11.78 -5.35 50.04
CA ALA A 669 12.56 -4.83 48.92
C ALA A 669 11.67 -3.95 48.05
N THR A 670 12.18 -2.77 47.70
CA THR A 670 11.37 -1.72 47.05
C THR A 670 11.92 -1.29 45.69
N GLY A 671 13.06 -1.82 45.25
CA GLY A 671 13.86 -1.19 44.21
C GLY A 671 14.50 0.11 44.72
N ASP A 672 15.06 0.90 43.82
CA ASP A 672 15.70 2.20 44.14
C ASP A 672 14.66 3.31 44.36
N ILE A 673 14.12 3.42 45.58
CA ILE A 673 13.21 4.50 45.97
C ILE A 673 13.95 5.76 46.46
N GLY A 674 15.22 5.59 46.82
CA GLY A 674 16.08 6.59 47.43
C GLY A 674 16.89 7.43 46.43
N GLY A 675 17.01 6.98 45.18
CA GLY A 675 17.83 7.58 44.13
C GLY A 675 19.32 7.21 44.22
N ALA A 676 19.63 6.08 44.85
CA ALA A 676 20.98 5.51 44.98
C ALA A 676 21.32 4.65 43.75
N PRO A 677 22.59 4.27 43.51
CA PRO A 677 22.95 3.48 42.33
C PRO A 677 22.43 2.02 42.33
N ALA A 678 21.76 1.58 43.39
CA ALA A 678 21.27 0.21 43.59
C ALA A 678 19.95 0.23 44.37
N GLY A 679 19.26 -0.91 44.43
CA GLY A 679 17.97 -1.06 45.09
C GLY A 679 18.03 -0.95 46.62
N ASP A 680 16.91 -0.55 47.21
CA ASP A 680 16.77 -0.26 48.63
C ASP A 680 15.90 -1.28 49.38
N LEU A 681 15.97 -1.25 50.71
CA LEU A 681 15.00 -1.90 51.58
C LEU A 681 14.26 -0.89 52.46
N VAL A 682 12.99 -1.17 52.72
CA VAL A 682 12.27 -0.58 53.87
C VAL A 682 12.06 -1.63 54.95
N ALA A 683 12.14 -1.20 56.21
CA ALA A 683 11.96 -2.07 57.36
C ALA A 683 11.06 -1.41 58.40
N ARG A 684 9.98 -2.08 58.80
CA ARG A 684 9.07 -1.60 59.84
C ARG A 684 9.46 -2.18 61.19
N ASP A 685 9.70 -1.31 62.16
CA ASP A 685 9.93 -1.73 63.53
C ASP A 685 8.62 -2.02 64.28
N LYS A 686 8.73 -2.72 65.40
CA LYS A 686 7.59 -3.13 66.23
C LYS A 686 6.80 -1.97 66.83
N ASP A 687 7.32 -0.73 66.79
CA ASP A 687 6.62 0.50 67.19
C ASP A 687 5.87 1.13 65.99
N GLY A 688 5.89 0.51 64.81
CA GLY A 688 5.25 1.00 63.61
C GLY A 688 5.98 2.16 62.93
N LYS A 689 7.29 2.31 63.15
CA LYS A 689 8.14 3.25 62.39
C LYS A 689 8.76 2.56 61.18
N LEU A 690 8.80 3.26 60.06
CA LEU A 690 9.39 2.78 58.81
C LEU A 690 10.79 3.38 58.63
N TRP A 691 11.75 2.50 58.38
CA TRP A 691 13.16 2.84 58.18
C TRP A 691 13.57 2.49 56.75
N LEU A 692 14.30 3.40 56.11
CA LEU A 692 14.92 3.20 54.80
C LEU A 692 16.38 2.76 54.96
N TYR A 693 16.76 1.75 54.19
CA TYR A 693 18.12 1.26 54.05
C TYR A 693 18.55 1.43 52.59
N LEU A 694 19.41 2.42 52.34
CA LEU A 694 19.89 2.71 51.00
C LEU A 694 20.90 1.66 50.53
N GLY A 695 20.68 1.11 49.35
CA GLY A 695 21.61 0.17 48.71
C GLY A 695 22.91 0.85 48.30
N LYS A 696 24.04 0.18 48.52
CA LYS A 696 25.34 0.68 48.05
C LYS A 696 25.77 0.13 46.69
N GLY A 697 25.13 -0.93 46.21
CA GLY A 697 25.54 -1.66 45.00
C GLY A 697 26.71 -2.62 45.24
N ASP A 698 26.94 -3.02 46.50
CA ASP A 698 27.91 -4.05 46.88
C ASP A 698 27.26 -5.14 47.74
N GLY A 699 25.92 -5.24 47.70
CA GLY A 699 25.14 -6.14 48.56
C GLY A 699 24.90 -5.60 49.98
N THR A 700 25.46 -4.45 50.36
CA THR A 700 25.29 -3.85 51.69
C THR A 700 24.50 -2.54 51.68
N PHE A 701 24.11 -2.08 52.88
CA PHE A 701 23.30 -0.88 53.06
C PHE A 701 24.04 0.25 53.78
N ALA A 702 23.63 1.49 53.52
CA ALA A 702 23.97 2.64 54.34
C ALA A 702 23.32 2.57 55.73
N ALA A 703 23.67 3.51 56.62
CA ALA A 703 22.98 3.64 57.90
C ALA A 703 21.49 3.94 57.69
N ARG A 704 20.62 3.27 58.46
CA ARG A 704 19.17 3.41 58.33
C ARG A 704 18.70 4.85 58.56
N THR A 705 17.71 5.29 57.78
CA THR A 705 17.06 6.59 57.92
C THR A 705 15.61 6.41 58.34
N LEU A 706 15.14 7.12 59.35
CA LEU A 706 13.72 7.13 59.71
C LEU A 706 12.94 7.91 58.64
N ILE A 707 12.03 7.25 57.95
CA ILE A 707 11.24 7.86 56.86
C ILE A 707 9.76 8.07 57.23
N GLY A 708 9.31 7.56 58.37
CA GLY A 708 7.99 7.90 58.91
C GLY A 708 7.57 7.07 60.12
N GLY A 709 6.57 7.55 60.84
CA GLY A 709 5.85 6.78 61.86
C GLY A 709 4.41 6.48 61.43
N GLY A 710 3.70 5.64 62.19
CA GLY A 710 2.28 5.35 61.94
C GLY A 710 2.02 4.28 60.87
N TRP A 711 3.00 3.42 60.60
CA TRP A 711 2.89 2.28 59.66
C TRP A 711 2.35 0.99 60.31
N GLY A 712 2.14 1.00 61.63
CA GLY A 712 1.57 -0.13 62.38
C GLY A 712 0.16 -0.58 61.92
N PRO A 713 -0.74 0.30 61.43
CA PRO A 713 -2.04 -0.12 60.91
C PRO A 713 -1.99 -0.92 59.60
N TYR A 714 -0.86 -0.90 58.88
CA TYR A 714 -0.70 -1.71 57.66
C TYR A 714 -0.38 -3.15 58.03
N THR A 715 -1.09 -4.10 57.47
CA THR A 715 -0.79 -5.52 57.62
C THR A 715 0.28 -5.97 56.64
N ASP A 716 0.25 -5.43 55.41
CA ASP A 716 1.23 -5.75 54.37
C ASP A 716 1.81 -4.48 53.74
N ILE A 717 3.10 -4.53 53.44
CA ILE A 717 3.88 -3.52 52.74
C ILE A 717 4.61 -4.23 51.60
N VAL A 718 4.30 -3.84 50.37
CA VAL A 718 4.75 -4.48 49.14
C VAL A 718 5.47 -3.44 48.28
N GLY A 719 6.70 -3.73 47.86
CA GLY A 719 7.34 -3.01 46.75
C GLY A 719 6.65 -3.47 45.48
N ILE A 720 6.04 -2.55 44.73
CA ILE A 720 5.20 -2.91 43.59
C ILE A 720 5.89 -2.56 42.25
N GLY A 721 7.15 -2.16 42.27
CA GLY A 721 7.82 -1.66 41.07
C GLY A 721 7.29 -0.29 40.64
N ASP A 722 7.60 0.13 39.42
CA ASP A 722 7.17 1.42 38.85
C ASP A 722 5.74 1.32 38.32
N ALA A 723 4.77 1.47 39.21
CA ALA A 723 3.36 1.28 38.88
C ALA A 723 2.76 2.51 38.21
N ASP A 724 3.29 3.72 38.45
CA ASP A 724 2.84 4.95 37.79
C ASP A 724 3.57 5.29 36.47
N GLY A 725 4.63 4.54 36.14
CA GLY A 725 5.39 4.65 34.90
C GLY A 725 6.30 5.88 34.86
N ASP A 726 6.66 6.46 36.02
CA ASP A 726 7.52 7.65 36.12
C ASP A 726 9.03 7.32 36.15
N GLY A 727 9.38 6.04 36.05
CA GLY A 727 10.73 5.49 36.07
C GLY A 727 11.26 5.26 37.48
N ARG A 728 10.39 5.29 38.50
CA ARG A 728 10.76 5.11 39.90
C ARG A 728 9.90 4.04 40.54
N PRO A 729 10.49 3.16 41.37
CA PRO A 729 9.70 2.19 42.10
C PRO A 729 8.75 2.84 43.13
N ASP A 730 7.61 2.20 43.29
CA ASP A 730 6.52 2.59 44.17
C ASP A 730 6.27 1.55 45.27
N LEU A 731 5.39 1.92 46.21
CA LEU A 731 4.99 1.06 47.31
C LEU A 731 3.46 0.92 47.40
N TYR A 732 3.02 -0.29 47.72
CA TYR A 732 1.64 -0.61 48.02
C TYR A 732 1.52 -1.03 49.49
N ALA A 733 0.53 -0.49 50.20
CA ALA A 733 0.28 -0.83 51.60
C ALA A 733 -1.17 -1.22 51.82
N ARG A 734 -1.39 -2.40 52.43
CA ARG A 734 -2.71 -2.90 52.82
C ARG A 734 -2.89 -2.80 54.32
N GLY A 735 -4.02 -2.28 54.76
CA GLY A 735 -4.47 -2.25 56.15
C GLY A 735 -5.66 -3.19 56.40
N THR A 736 -6.25 -3.08 57.59
CA THR A 736 -7.39 -3.91 57.98
C THR A 736 -8.60 -3.70 57.07
N GLY A 737 -9.38 -4.77 56.84
CA GLY A 737 -10.56 -4.73 55.97
C GLY A 737 -10.25 -4.40 54.51
N ASN A 738 -9.06 -4.77 54.02
CA ASN A 738 -8.55 -4.50 52.67
C ASN A 738 -8.44 -3.00 52.30
N THR A 739 -8.45 -2.10 53.29
CA THR A 739 -8.14 -0.68 53.05
C THR A 739 -6.72 -0.55 52.51
N SER A 740 -6.56 -0.07 51.29
CA SER A 740 -5.26 -0.12 50.60
C SER A 740 -4.84 1.23 50.05
N TYR A 741 -3.53 1.44 49.98
CA TYR A 741 -2.94 2.71 49.60
C TYR A 741 -1.76 2.53 48.66
N PHE A 742 -1.71 3.41 47.67
CA PHE A 742 -0.59 3.57 46.76
C PHE A 742 0.31 4.71 47.22
N TYR A 743 1.62 4.49 47.18
CA TYR A 743 2.67 5.43 47.54
C TYR A 743 3.62 5.59 46.37
N ALA A 744 3.39 6.64 45.59
CA ALA A 744 4.27 6.96 44.47
C ALA A 744 5.67 7.34 44.95
N GLY A 745 6.70 6.77 44.32
CA GLY A 745 8.11 7.05 44.56
C GLY A 745 8.49 8.48 44.19
N THR A 746 9.57 8.96 44.79
CA THR A 746 10.17 10.26 44.43
C THR A 746 11.63 10.14 43.96
N GLY A 747 12.28 9.00 44.22
CA GLY A 747 13.71 8.83 43.99
C GLY A 747 14.57 9.71 44.90
N ASN A 748 14.06 10.09 46.08
CA ASN A 748 14.74 10.95 47.03
C ASN A 748 14.65 10.36 48.43
N TRP A 749 15.75 9.81 48.93
CA TRP A 749 15.85 9.17 50.24
C TRP A 749 15.36 10.01 51.44
N LYS A 750 15.33 11.35 51.33
CA LYS A 750 14.80 12.23 52.39
C LYS A 750 13.28 12.28 52.43
N ALA A 751 12.62 11.96 51.32
CA ALA A 751 11.18 11.97 51.15
C ALA A 751 10.80 10.92 50.09
N PRO A 752 11.04 9.63 50.34
CA PRO A 752 11.03 8.59 49.29
C PRO A 752 9.67 8.39 48.64
N PHE A 753 8.59 8.79 49.32
CA PHE A 753 7.22 8.66 48.82
C PHE A 753 6.47 10.00 48.82
N LYS A 754 5.59 10.17 47.83
CA LYS A 754 4.54 11.20 47.81
C LYS A 754 3.48 10.87 48.88
N ALA A 755 2.52 11.78 49.08
CA ALA A 755 1.38 11.50 49.96
C ALA A 755 0.59 10.30 49.45
N ARG A 756 0.18 9.40 50.36
CA ARG A 756 -0.57 8.19 50.02
C ARG A 756 -1.89 8.49 49.30
N ALA A 757 -2.21 7.71 48.29
CA ALA A 757 -3.51 7.72 47.61
C ALA A 757 -4.29 6.46 47.96
N VAL A 758 -5.61 6.55 48.12
CA VAL A 758 -6.45 5.35 48.32
C VAL A 758 -6.44 4.53 47.03
N SER A 759 -6.24 3.23 47.14
CA SER A 759 -6.20 2.31 46.01
C SER A 759 -7.34 1.29 46.11
N PRO A 760 -8.24 1.23 45.11
CA PRO A 760 -9.30 0.23 45.06
C PRO A 760 -8.88 -1.13 44.48
N VAL A 761 -7.58 -1.39 44.22
CA VAL A 761 -7.12 -2.63 43.55
C VAL A 761 -7.66 -3.93 44.18
N LEU A 762 -7.71 -4.02 45.51
CA LEU A 762 -8.24 -5.20 46.21
C LEU A 762 -9.78 -5.24 46.33
N GLY A 763 -10.48 -4.29 45.69
CA GLY A 763 -11.93 -4.14 45.71
C GLY A 763 -12.48 -3.45 46.96
N THR A 764 -13.72 -2.96 46.84
CA THR A 764 -14.58 -2.56 47.98
C THR A 764 -15.58 -3.65 48.36
N GLU A 765 -15.57 -4.81 47.69
CA GLU A 765 -16.51 -5.89 47.99
C GLU A 765 -16.07 -6.63 49.27
N PRO A 766 -16.89 -6.62 50.33
CA PRO A 766 -16.54 -7.19 51.63
C PRO A 766 -16.49 -8.73 51.67
N ASP A 767 -16.80 -9.41 50.57
CA ASP A 767 -17.11 -10.84 50.57
C ASP A 767 -15.92 -11.77 50.26
N VAL A 768 -14.72 -11.25 49.99
CA VAL A 768 -13.50 -12.09 49.91
C VAL A 768 -12.34 -11.44 50.68
N PRO A 769 -12.21 -11.72 52.00
CA PRO A 769 -11.10 -11.20 52.79
C PRO A 769 -9.77 -11.85 52.35
N TYR A 770 -8.80 -11.02 51.97
CA TYR A 770 -7.43 -11.49 51.77
C TYR A 770 -6.72 -11.58 53.12
N ASN A 771 -6.07 -12.70 53.40
CA ASN A 771 -5.28 -12.85 54.61
C ASN A 771 -3.86 -12.26 54.45
N LYS A 772 -3.30 -12.25 53.23
CA LYS A 772 -1.99 -11.65 52.93
C LYS A 772 -1.91 -11.16 51.47
N VAL A 773 -1.17 -10.07 51.25
CA VAL A 773 -0.83 -9.51 49.93
C VAL A 773 0.68 -9.40 49.81
N PHE A 774 1.20 -9.66 48.62
CA PHE A 774 2.62 -9.85 48.34
C PHE A 774 3.04 -9.21 47.02
#